data_AF-A0A936UKL3-F1
#
_entry.id   AF-A0A936UKL3-F1
#
_cell.length_a   1.000
_cell.length_b   1.000
_cell.length_c   1.000
_cell.angle_alpha   90.00
_cell.angle_beta   90.00
_cell.angle_gamma   90.00
#
_symmetry.space_group_name_H-M   'P 1'
#
loop_
_entity.id
_entity.type
_entity.pdbx_description
1 polymer ?
#
loop_
_entity_poly.entity_id
_entity_poly.type
_entity_poly.pdbx_seq_one_letter_code
_entity_poly.pdbx_strand_id
1 'polypeptide(L)'
;MRPLFKNIFGILFLLIVIFITAGVLFNNLTKKSFYDESGVVKVKGVSDKINIYKSELGVSHVFAENENDMYFTLGYLHAQDRLWQMDIARRVAEGRLSEVLGKEALDYDILFRTIGINKASVNLLQKLSLKSKSLLSSYCKGVNFFIENNSKQLPLEFDILNYKPEEWKPEHSLMILRLMGWELNLSWYSDIMFGEIVKKFGFEKAKDFFPDYPEDAPFIIKSETEKIKSENQNSKNSTDKKKTSYNEFTENKYIAASDLGKNFLELSKSFKTFYGTEGTHVGSNSWVIAGSRTESGKPILANDPHLALQVPAKWYEVSLYDNQKKYSVCGFSIPGIPGIAIGHNQTISWGLTNLMCDDSDFMLLKKDSSDSKKYIYRNKSFFPDSTLESIKIKDNPDVYEFTVYTTLAGPVISNLEKTGFINNQKIRSQGNDILTFKWTGYEFSDEIDAFYNINNAHNWNEFQNALKTYGTPALNFVYADTAGNIAYNTAGLIPVRTNLTDEALANFESNGEVDWAGFIPFAELPTVLNPKQGFIVTANNKPEKNYKHYISNLYEPPYRAERIEELINLNPVITEDEVKIIQKDVYGIQANEFCKYLFDAFGDTLNLTQDIRTYLDLLKNWDYEFKLNSIPASIFSAFETELYKNLYKDILGDELFDNYLYQKNIPVRNTAKLLKLNSSALFENNFAKEQLIRKSFYDAVSSLIAKHGSDMNKWQWGDLHNVYMKHPLGIVPEFSSMLNIGPFKSGGTGTTVNNLEYSFSSALKTGEYQSFLGPSMRMITDLSSIEDYYSILPTGQSGQPLHRNYNDQARLWLNGDYKKVSTNYEFLKTEKLKLLILEPAE
;
A
#
# COMPACT_ATOMS: atom_id res chain seq x y z
N MET A 1 4.22 61.70 -31.69
CA MET A 1 4.72 60.30 -31.57
C MET A 1 3.62 59.35 -32.01
N ARG A 2 3.89 58.50 -33.01
CA ARG A 2 2.90 57.61 -33.64
C ARG A 2 2.34 56.61 -32.61
N PRO A 3 1.05 56.24 -32.68
CA PRO A 3 0.42 55.27 -31.76
C PRO A 3 1.19 53.94 -31.64
N LEU A 4 1.91 53.55 -32.70
CA LEU A 4 2.83 52.42 -32.72
C LEU A 4 3.89 52.47 -31.61
N PHE A 5 4.52 53.63 -31.37
CA PHE A 5 5.57 53.77 -30.35
C PHE A 5 5.02 53.68 -28.92
N LYS A 6 3.79 54.18 -28.69
CA LYS A 6 3.11 54.03 -27.39
C LYS A 6 2.78 52.57 -27.10
N ASN A 7 2.32 51.82 -28.11
CA ASN A 7 2.01 50.41 -27.98
C ASN A 7 3.28 49.57 -27.76
N ILE A 8 4.35 49.83 -28.50
CA ILE A 8 5.65 49.16 -28.30
C ILE A 8 6.19 49.44 -26.89
N PHE A 9 6.14 50.68 -26.42
CA PHE A 9 6.59 51.02 -25.07
C PHE A 9 5.72 50.37 -23.98
N GLY A 10 4.40 50.33 -24.16
CA GLY A 10 3.47 49.65 -23.25
C GLY A 10 3.73 48.14 -23.18
N ILE A 11 3.96 47.49 -24.32
CA ILE A 11 4.33 46.07 -24.39
C ILE A 11 5.68 45.84 -23.71
N LEU A 12 6.69 46.67 -24.00
CA LEU A 12 8.02 46.55 -23.40
C LEU A 12 7.97 46.71 -21.88
N PHE A 13 7.21 47.71 -21.39
CA PHE A 13 7.01 47.92 -19.96
C PHE A 13 6.28 46.73 -19.31
N LEU A 14 5.24 46.20 -19.94
CA LEU A 14 4.54 45.01 -19.46
C LEU A 14 5.47 43.79 -19.40
N LEU A 15 6.30 43.58 -20.43
CA LEU A 15 7.29 42.50 -20.45
C LEU A 15 8.34 42.67 -19.34
N ILE A 16 8.79 43.89 -19.06
CA ILE A 16 9.71 44.18 -17.95
C ILE A 16 9.04 43.86 -16.60
N VAL A 17 7.79 44.28 -16.40
CA VAL A 17 7.05 44.00 -15.16
C VAL A 17 6.82 42.50 -14.97
N ILE A 18 6.47 41.78 -16.05
CA ILE A 18 6.34 40.32 -16.04
C ILE A 18 7.69 39.67 -15.68
N PHE A 19 8.78 40.11 -16.31
CA PHE A 19 10.12 39.58 -16.06
C PHE A 19 10.57 39.81 -14.62
N ILE A 20 10.36 41.01 -14.07
CA ILE A 20 10.69 41.33 -12.67
C ILE A 20 9.83 40.49 -11.71
N THR A 21 8.51 40.41 -11.95
CA THR A 21 7.60 39.61 -11.12
C THR A 21 7.98 38.13 -11.14
N ALA A 22 8.26 37.57 -12.32
CA ALA A 22 8.73 36.21 -12.49
C ALA A 22 10.07 35.98 -11.77
N GLY A 23 11.01 36.93 -11.87
CA GLY A 23 12.29 36.88 -11.17
C GLY A 23 12.15 36.89 -9.64
N VAL A 24 11.24 37.71 -9.10
CA VAL A 24 10.94 37.73 -7.65
C VAL A 24 10.27 36.44 -7.19
N LEU A 25 9.28 35.95 -7.93
CA LEU A 25 8.62 34.67 -7.63
C LEU A 25 9.62 33.51 -7.66
N PHE A 26 10.43 33.42 -8.71
CA PHE A 26 11.47 32.40 -8.84
C PHE A 26 12.51 32.48 -7.71
N ASN A 27 12.96 33.68 -7.33
CA ASN A 27 13.87 33.88 -6.20
C ASN A 27 13.25 33.46 -4.86
N ASN A 28 11.94 33.69 -4.67
CA ASN A 28 11.26 33.23 -3.46
C ASN A 28 11.09 31.70 -3.44
N LEU A 29 10.73 31.09 -4.57
CA LEU A 29 10.61 29.63 -4.72
C LEU A 29 11.94 28.92 -4.48
N THR A 30 13.03 29.45 -5.03
CA THR A 30 14.38 28.90 -4.85
C THR A 30 14.81 28.96 -3.39
N LYS A 31 14.60 30.09 -2.68
CA LYS A 31 14.93 30.17 -1.24
C LYS A 31 14.14 29.16 -0.39
N LYS A 32 12.90 28.86 -0.75
CA LYS A 32 12.07 27.86 -0.06
C LYS A 32 12.53 26.44 -0.34
N SER A 33 12.91 26.18 -1.58
CA SER A 33 13.30 24.84 -2.03
C SER A 33 14.74 24.49 -1.66
N PHE A 34 15.64 25.46 -1.59
CA PHE A 34 17.05 25.30 -1.21
C PHE A 34 17.26 25.87 0.21
N TYR A 35 16.74 25.15 1.21
CA TYR A 35 17.03 25.40 2.62
C TYR A 35 18.50 25.08 2.93
N ASP A 36 19.00 25.60 4.06
CA ASP A 36 20.38 25.39 4.48
C ASP A 36 20.62 23.91 4.83
N GLU A 37 21.40 23.23 3.99
CA GLU A 37 21.85 21.85 4.20
C GLU A 37 23.20 21.76 4.94
N SER A 38 23.76 22.90 5.33
CA SER A 38 25.05 22.99 6.03
C SER A 38 25.13 24.25 6.89
N GLY A 39 25.99 24.22 7.92
CA GLY A 39 26.21 25.34 8.82
C GLY A 39 25.74 25.04 10.24
N VAL A 40 25.47 26.09 11.02
CA VAL A 40 25.05 25.97 12.42
C VAL A 40 23.69 26.62 12.60
N VAL A 41 22.74 25.87 13.17
CA VAL A 41 21.41 26.35 13.55
C VAL A 41 21.30 26.26 15.07
N LYS A 42 20.94 27.38 15.71
CA LYS A 42 20.66 27.42 17.15
C LYS A 42 19.23 26.97 17.40
N VAL A 43 19.07 25.94 18.21
CA VAL A 43 17.82 25.21 18.41
C VAL A 43 17.43 25.20 19.88
N LYS A 44 16.17 25.55 20.17
CA LYS A 44 15.57 25.36 21.49
C LYS A 44 14.98 23.96 21.58
N GLY A 45 15.22 23.27 22.70
CA GLY A 45 14.62 21.96 22.97
C GLY A 45 15.56 20.76 22.78
N VAL A 46 16.82 21.00 22.41
CA VAL A 46 17.90 20.00 22.45
C VAL A 46 18.86 20.30 23.60
N SER A 47 19.48 19.28 24.18
CA SER A 47 20.44 19.45 25.29
C SER A 47 21.89 19.51 24.82
N ASP A 48 22.20 18.82 23.72
CA ASP A 48 23.55 18.65 23.23
C ASP A 48 23.69 19.10 21.77
N LYS A 49 24.94 19.19 21.32
CA LYS A 49 25.26 19.45 19.92
C LYS A 49 24.96 18.21 19.08
N ILE A 50 24.30 18.40 17.94
CA ILE A 50 23.94 17.33 17.00
C ILE A 50 24.60 17.61 15.66
N ASN A 51 25.28 16.61 15.11
CA ASN A 51 25.90 16.69 13.79
C ASN A 51 25.05 15.90 12.78
N ILE A 52 24.72 16.53 11.66
CA ILE A 52 23.94 15.92 10.58
C ILE A 52 24.78 15.98 9.31
N TYR A 53 25.22 14.82 8.83
CA TYR A 53 25.95 14.70 7.57
C TYR A 53 24.96 14.32 6.48
N LYS A 54 24.87 15.11 5.42
CA LYS A 54 23.95 14.86 4.31
C LYS A 54 24.71 14.40 3.07
N SER A 55 24.34 13.22 2.58
CA SER A 55 24.88 12.64 1.34
C SER A 55 24.44 13.42 0.10
N GLU A 56 25.08 13.14 -1.05
CA GLU A 56 24.71 13.77 -2.32
C GLU A 56 23.27 13.45 -2.75
N LEU A 57 22.82 12.22 -2.51
CA LEU A 57 21.45 11.73 -2.78
C LEU A 57 20.46 12.00 -1.63
N GLY A 58 20.84 12.88 -0.70
CA GLY A 58 19.96 13.45 0.31
C GLY A 58 19.77 12.65 1.60
N VAL A 59 20.36 11.46 1.73
CA VAL A 59 20.32 10.68 2.99
C VAL A 59 20.98 11.46 4.11
N SER A 60 20.28 11.60 5.23
CA SER A 60 20.76 12.30 6.43
C SER A 60 21.30 11.31 7.45
N HIS A 61 22.53 11.54 7.92
CA HIS A 61 23.18 10.77 8.97
C HIS A 61 23.28 11.62 10.24
N VAL A 62 22.43 11.32 11.21
CA VAL A 62 22.26 12.06 12.47
C VAL A 62 23.13 11.45 13.55
N PHE A 63 23.98 12.27 14.17
CA PHE A 63 24.82 11.93 15.32
C PHE A 63 24.43 12.80 16.50
N ALA A 64 23.71 12.21 17.45
CA ALA A 64 23.24 12.86 18.66
C ALA A 64 23.88 12.24 19.90
N GLU A 65 24.00 13.01 20.97
CA GLU A 65 24.53 12.50 22.25
C GLU A 65 23.50 11.66 23.01
N ASN A 66 22.22 11.91 22.80
CA ASN A 66 21.14 11.22 23.50
C ASN A 66 19.92 10.99 22.60
N GLU A 67 19.05 10.07 23.00
CA GLU A 67 17.86 9.71 22.25
C GLU A 67 16.88 10.86 22.03
N ASN A 68 16.67 11.74 23.01
CA ASN A 68 15.68 12.81 22.88
C ASN A 68 16.08 13.76 21.75
N ASP A 69 17.35 14.13 21.69
CA ASP A 69 17.94 14.96 20.64
C ASP A 69 17.93 14.25 19.28
N MET A 70 18.15 12.93 19.26
CA MET A 70 18.04 12.11 18.06
C MET A 70 16.63 12.12 17.46
N TYR A 71 15.59 11.88 18.28
CA TYR A 71 14.20 11.88 17.82
C TYR A 71 13.66 13.29 17.54
N PHE A 72 14.12 14.31 18.27
CA PHE A 72 13.91 15.71 17.90
C PHE A 72 14.43 15.97 16.49
N THR A 73 15.66 15.55 16.20
CA THR A 73 16.28 15.79 14.89
C THR A 73 15.55 15.07 13.77
N LEU A 74 15.06 13.84 14.00
CA LEU A 74 14.22 13.14 13.04
C LEU A 74 12.95 13.94 12.69
N GLY A 75 12.28 14.49 13.70
CA GLY A 75 11.11 15.35 13.49
C GLY A 75 11.44 16.64 12.73
N TYR A 76 12.57 17.28 13.06
CA TYR A 76 13.07 18.45 12.35
C TYR A 76 13.34 18.16 10.87
N LEU A 77 14.01 17.06 10.56
CA LEU A 77 14.35 16.66 9.19
C LEU A 77 13.11 16.26 8.38
N HIS A 78 12.19 15.50 8.97
CA HIS A 78 10.91 15.19 8.33
C HIS A 78 10.13 16.47 8.00
N ALA A 79 10.10 17.47 8.89
CA ALA A 79 9.46 18.75 8.59
C ALA A 79 10.22 19.53 7.49
N GLN A 80 11.55 19.60 7.57
CA GLN A 80 12.37 20.28 6.57
C GLN A 80 12.11 19.73 5.15
N ASP A 81 12.06 18.41 5.01
CA ASP A 81 11.96 17.76 3.72
C ASP A 81 10.51 17.51 3.27
N ARG A 82 9.58 17.26 4.20
CA ARG A 82 8.27 16.61 3.94
C ARG A 82 7.07 17.24 4.67
N LEU A 83 7.19 18.46 5.21
CA LEU A 83 6.13 19.07 6.03
C LEU A 83 4.74 19.09 5.37
N TRP A 84 4.63 19.39 4.08
CA TRP A 84 3.33 19.42 3.41
C TRP A 84 2.71 18.02 3.27
N GLN A 85 3.52 17.00 2.93
CA GLN A 85 3.10 15.60 2.91
C GLN A 85 2.55 15.16 4.28
N MET A 86 3.25 15.54 5.36
CA MET A 86 2.82 15.28 6.74
C MET A 86 1.50 16.00 7.09
N ASP A 87 1.37 17.27 6.73
CA ASP A 87 0.18 18.09 7.01
C ASP A 87 -1.06 17.54 6.31
N ILE A 88 -0.95 17.18 5.03
CA ILE A 88 -2.06 16.60 4.28
C ILE A 88 -2.44 15.22 4.82
N ALA A 89 -1.48 14.36 5.18
CA ALA A 89 -1.77 13.04 5.74
C ALA A 89 -2.52 13.13 7.09
N ARG A 90 -2.13 14.04 7.99
CA ARG A 90 -2.92 14.25 9.22
C ARG A 90 -4.32 14.78 8.92
N ARG A 91 -4.48 15.69 7.95
CA ARG A 91 -5.79 16.26 7.59
C ARG A 91 -6.73 15.23 7.00
N VAL A 92 -6.23 14.24 6.26
CA VAL A 92 -7.01 13.06 5.85
C VAL A 92 -7.54 12.35 7.10
N ALA A 93 -6.65 11.96 8.01
CA ALA A 93 -7.03 11.20 9.20
C ALA A 93 -7.94 11.98 10.18
N GLU A 94 -7.80 13.30 10.21
CA GLU A 94 -8.67 14.21 10.95
C GLU A 94 -10.01 14.48 10.26
N GLY A 95 -10.14 14.22 8.95
CA GLY A 95 -11.23 14.70 8.12
C GLY A 95 -11.31 16.24 8.13
N ARG A 96 -10.26 16.88 7.61
CA ARG A 96 -10.06 18.34 7.52
C ARG A 96 -9.39 18.79 6.20
N LEU A 97 -9.48 18.00 5.13
CA LEU A 97 -8.98 18.35 3.81
C LEU A 97 -9.74 19.52 3.19
N SER A 98 -11.07 19.64 3.40
CA SER A 98 -11.87 20.69 2.79
C SER A 98 -11.52 22.08 3.30
N GLU A 99 -10.86 22.17 4.46
CA GLU A 99 -10.33 23.42 5.00
C GLU A 99 -9.28 24.06 4.08
N VAL A 100 -8.56 23.25 3.29
CA VAL A 100 -7.43 23.70 2.45
C VAL A 100 -7.63 23.41 0.96
N LEU A 101 -8.41 22.37 0.62
CA LEU A 101 -8.72 21.97 -0.75
C LEU A 101 -10.12 22.39 -1.23
N GLY A 102 -10.98 22.91 -0.33
CA GLY A 102 -12.31 23.36 -0.69
C GLY A 102 -13.37 22.25 -0.70
N LYS A 103 -14.52 22.56 -1.30
CA LYS A 103 -15.74 21.76 -1.19
C LYS A 103 -15.60 20.37 -1.81
N GLU A 104 -14.73 20.22 -2.79
CA GLU A 104 -14.43 18.98 -3.50
C GLU A 104 -13.89 17.88 -2.57
N ALA A 105 -13.33 18.25 -1.42
CA ALA A 105 -12.83 17.31 -0.42
C ALA A 105 -13.79 17.06 0.76
N LEU A 106 -14.96 17.71 0.81
CA LEU A 106 -15.90 17.63 1.93
C LEU A 106 -16.38 16.20 2.18
N ASP A 107 -16.71 15.47 1.12
CA ASP A 107 -17.21 14.10 1.22
C ASP A 107 -16.16 13.18 1.89
N TYR A 108 -14.87 13.40 1.63
CA TYR A 108 -13.78 12.65 2.25
C TYR A 108 -13.61 13.01 3.72
N ASP A 109 -13.79 14.29 4.08
CA ASP A 109 -13.79 14.69 5.49
C ASP A 109 -14.93 14.02 6.26
N ILE A 110 -16.14 13.96 5.67
CA ILE A 110 -17.28 13.24 6.25
C ILE A 110 -16.95 11.75 6.43
N LEU A 111 -16.30 11.11 5.44
CA LEU A 111 -15.86 9.72 5.54
C LEU A 111 -14.93 9.52 6.75
N PHE A 112 -13.83 10.26 6.83
CA PHE A 112 -12.83 10.05 7.90
C PHE A 112 -13.30 10.50 9.28
N ARG A 113 -14.21 11.48 9.37
CA ARG A 113 -14.92 11.82 10.61
C ARG A 113 -15.85 10.72 11.08
N THR A 114 -16.48 10.02 10.15
CA THR A 114 -17.36 8.87 10.46
C THR A 114 -16.53 7.66 10.89
N ILE A 115 -15.46 7.34 10.16
CA ILE A 115 -14.55 6.24 10.52
C ILE A 115 -13.82 6.54 11.83
N GLY A 116 -13.54 7.80 12.15
CA GLY A 116 -13.10 8.20 13.47
C GLY A 116 -11.66 7.81 13.80
N ILE A 117 -10.75 7.79 12.80
CA ILE A 117 -9.31 7.57 13.01
C ILE A 117 -8.75 8.57 14.03
N ASN A 118 -9.19 9.82 13.95
CA ASN A 118 -8.81 10.87 14.90
C ASN A 118 -9.18 10.52 16.35
N LYS A 119 -10.43 10.11 16.59
CA LYS A 119 -10.96 9.75 17.91
C LYS A 119 -10.21 8.53 18.46
N ALA A 120 -9.99 7.52 17.62
CA ALA A 120 -9.22 6.33 17.98
C ALA A 120 -7.78 6.69 18.40
N SER A 121 -7.11 7.56 17.64
CA SER A 121 -5.73 7.98 17.89
C SER A 121 -5.58 8.79 19.17
N VAL A 122 -6.51 9.70 19.47
CA VAL A 122 -6.53 10.47 20.73
C VAL A 122 -6.74 9.55 21.94
N ASN A 123 -7.66 8.58 21.83
CA ASN A 123 -7.88 7.59 22.88
C ASN A 123 -6.66 6.68 23.07
N LEU A 124 -5.98 6.32 21.97
CA LEU A 124 -4.78 5.50 22.00
C LEU A 124 -3.64 6.20 22.76
N LEU A 125 -3.40 7.48 22.48
CA LEU A 125 -2.34 8.28 23.11
C LEU A 125 -2.38 8.18 24.65
N GLN A 126 -3.57 8.13 25.25
CA GLN A 126 -3.73 8.04 26.70
C GLN A 126 -3.15 6.74 27.27
N LYS A 127 -3.24 5.64 26.52
CA LYS A 127 -2.85 4.28 26.94
C LYS A 127 -1.41 3.90 26.58
N LEU A 128 -0.73 4.68 25.73
CA LEU A 128 0.65 4.41 25.32
C LEU A 128 1.63 4.38 26.50
N SER A 129 2.72 3.65 26.31
CA SER A 129 3.84 3.58 27.25
C SER A 129 4.46 4.97 27.50
N LEU A 130 5.12 5.13 28.65
CA LEU A 130 5.86 6.37 28.94
C LEU A 130 6.98 6.61 27.91
N LYS A 131 7.61 5.53 27.42
CA LYS A 131 8.63 5.63 26.39
C LYS A 131 8.04 6.18 25.09
N SER A 132 6.94 5.62 24.60
CA SER A 132 6.25 6.09 23.39
C SER A 132 5.85 7.55 23.49
N LYS A 133 5.28 7.97 24.63
CA LYS A 133 4.93 9.38 24.88
C LYS A 133 6.15 10.30 24.86
N SER A 134 7.28 9.86 25.43
CA SER A 134 8.54 10.61 25.40
C SER A 134 9.07 10.77 23.98
N LEU A 135 9.09 9.68 23.20
CA LEU A 135 9.54 9.69 21.80
C LEU A 135 8.71 10.62 20.93
N LEU A 136 7.38 10.50 21.02
CA LEU A 136 6.45 11.38 20.31
C LEU A 136 6.65 12.84 20.71
N SER A 137 6.84 13.13 21.99
CA SER A 137 7.08 14.50 22.46
C SER A 137 8.36 15.10 21.87
N SER A 138 9.47 14.37 21.93
CA SER A 138 10.76 14.83 21.36
C SER A 138 10.64 15.06 19.85
N TYR A 139 10.04 14.12 19.12
CA TYR A 139 9.77 14.24 17.69
C TYR A 139 8.90 15.47 17.36
N CYS A 140 7.79 15.69 18.08
CA CYS A 140 6.90 16.83 17.86
C CYS A 140 7.63 18.17 18.07
N LYS A 141 8.49 18.28 19.10
CA LYS A 141 9.29 19.48 19.33
C LYS A 141 10.19 19.80 18.13
N GLY A 142 10.78 18.80 17.50
CA GLY A 142 11.59 18.97 16.28
C GLY A 142 10.77 19.50 15.10
N VAL A 143 9.61 18.91 14.86
CA VAL A 143 8.67 19.36 13.81
C VAL A 143 8.24 20.81 14.07
N ASN A 144 7.84 21.12 15.30
CA ASN A 144 7.32 22.44 15.67
C ASN A 144 8.39 23.52 15.62
N PHE A 145 9.62 23.20 16.05
CA PHE A 145 10.75 24.11 15.90
C PHE A 145 10.96 24.49 14.42
N PHE A 146 10.88 23.52 13.51
CA PHE A 146 10.96 23.83 12.08
C PHE A 146 9.81 24.73 11.61
N ILE A 147 8.56 24.41 11.97
CA ILE A 147 7.37 25.20 11.59
C ILE A 147 7.49 26.66 12.07
N GLU A 148 7.86 26.87 13.33
CA GLU A 148 7.97 28.20 13.95
C GLU A 148 9.06 29.05 13.28
N ASN A 149 10.25 28.48 13.12
CA ASN A 149 11.42 29.19 12.61
C ASN A 149 11.39 29.40 11.08
N ASN A 150 10.59 28.62 10.34
CA ASN A 150 10.50 28.69 8.88
C ASN A 150 9.13 29.15 8.37
N SER A 151 8.33 29.83 9.19
CA SER A 151 6.99 30.33 8.83
C SER A 151 6.91 31.28 7.62
N LYS A 152 8.06 31.80 7.14
CA LYS A 152 8.20 32.60 5.90
C LYS A 152 8.77 31.81 4.72
N GLN A 153 9.29 30.61 4.96
CA GLN A 153 9.97 29.74 4.00
C GLN A 153 9.30 28.35 3.93
N LEU A 154 7.98 28.31 4.12
CA LEU A 154 7.21 27.07 4.02
C LEU A 154 7.26 26.47 2.61
N PRO A 155 7.06 25.15 2.46
CA PRO A 155 6.90 24.50 1.16
C PRO A 155 5.91 25.22 0.25
N LEU A 156 6.14 25.15 -1.07
CA LEU A 156 5.38 25.88 -2.10
C LEU A 156 3.86 25.62 -2.01
N GLU A 157 3.47 24.41 -1.67
CA GLU A 157 2.08 23.98 -1.60
C GLU A 157 1.26 24.83 -0.63
N PHE A 158 1.88 25.29 0.47
CA PHE A 158 1.24 26.20 1.43
C PHE A 158 0.95 27.59 0.81
N ASP A 159 1.81 28.09 -0.08
CA ASP A 159 1.54 29.34 -0.81
C ASP A 159 0.44 29.16 -1.86
N ILE A 160 0.51 28.08 -2.65
CA ILE A 160 -0.47 27.78 -3.71
C ILE A 160 -1.87 27.65 -3.10
N LEU A 161 -1.97 26.95 -1.98
CA LEU A 161 -3.23 26.73 -1.28
C LEU A 161 -3.57 27.87 -0.30
N ASN A 162 -2.69 28.86 -0.14
CA ASN A 162 -2.85 30.04 0.71
C ASN A 162 -3.22 29.70 2.17
N TYR A 163 -2.43 28.84 2.82
CA TYR A 163 -2.61 28.50 4.23
C TYR A 163 -1.27 28.24 4.93
N LYS A 164 -1.31 28.03 6.25
CA LYS A 164 -0.13 27.67 7.05
C LYS A 164 -0.38 26.39 7.84
N PRO A 165 0.64 25.56 8.08
CA PRO A 165 0.49 24.37 8.91
C PRO A 165 0.25 24.76 10.37
N GLU A 166 -0.55 23.97 11.06
CA GLU A 166 -0.75 24.03 12.51
C GLU A 166 0.37 23.29 13.24
N GLU A 167 0.50 23.55 14.55
CA GLU A 167 1.39 22.79 15.44
C GLU A 167 1.19 21.27 15.28
N TRP A 168 2.28 20.52 15.25
CA TRP A 168 2.30 19.07 15.27
C TRP A 168 2.18 18.54 16.70
N LYS A 169 1.24 17.61 16.91
CA LYS A 169 0.93 17.01 18.21
C LYS A 169 1.18 15.50 18.18
N PRO A 170 1.43 14.85 19.33
CA PRO A 170 1.69 13.40 19.40
C PRO A 170 0.63 12.54 18.69
N GLU A 171 -0.66 12.90 18.81
CA GLU A 171 -1.76 12.19 18.17
C GLU A 171 -1.71 12.22 16.65
N HIS A 172 -1.10 13.25 16.01
CA HIS A 172 -0.99 13.30 14.54
C HIS A 172 -0.09 12.17 14.01
N SER A 173 0.96 11.79 14.75
CA SER A 173 1.80 10.64 14.39
C SER A 173 1.02 9.32 14.47
N LEU A 174 0.18 9.17 15.50
CA LEU A 174 -0.69 8.00 15.65
C LEU A 174 -1.77 7.94 14.57
N MET A 175 -2.29 9.10 14.17
CA MET A 175 -3.25 9.22 13.08
C MET A 175 -2.65 8.76 11.75
N ILE A 176 -1.40 9.10 11.44
CA ILE A 176 -0.72 8.59 10.23
C ILE A 176 -0.53 7.08 10.32
N LEU A 177 -0.12 6.53 11.47
CA LEU A 177 -0.02 5.07 11.66
C LEU A 177 -1.35 4.37 11.41
N ARG A 178 -2.45 4.90 11.95
CA ARG A 178 -3.79 4.33 11.74
C ARG A 178 -4.29 4.54 10.31
N LEU A 179 -3.99 5.66 9.68
CA LEU A 179 -4.30 5.88 8.27
C LEU A 179 -3.58 4.86 7.37
N MET A 180 -2.33 4.50 7.69
CA MET A 180 -1.66 3.40 7.00
C MET A 180 -2.40 2.07 7.22
N GLY A 181 -2.79 1.77 8.46
CA GLY A 181 -3.59 0.57 8.74
C GLY A 181 -4.86 0.50 7.89
N TRP A 182 -5.54 1.64 7.72
CA TRP A 182 -6.71 1.78 6.85
C TRP A 182 -6.38 1.58 5.37
N GLU A 183 -5.29 2.19 4.88
CA GLU A 183 -4.85 2.05 3.48
C GLU A 183 -4.50 0.60 3.12
N LEU A 184 -3.98 -0.17 4.08
CA LEU A 184 -3.59 -1.57 3.91
C LEU A 184 -4.70 -2.60 4.22
N ASN A 185 -5.87 -2.16 4.66
CA ASN A 185 -7.03 -3.03 4.86
C ASN A 185 -7.72 -3.29 3.51
N LEU A 186 -7.88 -4.59 3.19
CA LEU A 186 -8.50 -5.07 1.96
C LEU A 186 -9.89 -5.67 2.18
N SER A 187 -10.21 -6.10 3.40
CA SER A 187 -11.45 -6.84 3.75
C SER A 187 -12.71 -6.01 3.55
N TRP A 188 -12.68 -4.72 3.90
CA TRP A 188 -13.88 -3.87 3.76
C TRP A 188 -14.38 -3.76 2.32
N TYR A 189 -13.48 -3.89 1.34
CA TYR A 189 -13.82 -3.86 -0.07
C TYR A 189 -14.44 -5.17 -0.54
N SER A 190 -13.76 -6.28 -0.23
CA SER A 190 -14.16 -7.62 -0.69
C SER A 190 -15.51 -8.02 -0.12
N ASP A 191 -15.80 -7.69 1.14
CA ASP A 191 -17.03 -8.11 1.82
C ASP A 191 -18.28 -7.54 1.14
N ILE A 192 -18.28 -6.25 0.83
CA ILE A 192 -19.39 -5.58 0.15
C ILE A 192 -19.49 -6.06 -1.31
N MET A 193 -18.35 -6.17 -1.99
CA MET A 193 -18.32 -6.62 -3.40
C MET A 193 -18.80 -8.07 -3.56
N PHE A 194 -18.36 -8.99 -2.70
CA PHE A 194 -18.85 -10.36 -2.67
C PHE A 194 -20.32 -10.43 -2.27
N GLY A 195 -20.78 -9.53 -1.40
CA GLY A 195 -22.20 -9.36 -1.09
C GLY A 195 -23.08 -9.04 -2.30
N GLU A 196 -22.64 -8.12 -3.18
CA GLU A 196 -23.34 -7.86 -4.45
C GLU A 196 -23.37 -9.09 -5.38
N ILE A 197 -22.31 -9.89 -5.41
CA ILE A 197 -22.27 -11.14 -6.21
C ILE A 197 -23.25 -12.17 -5.63
N VAL A 198 -23.25 -12.37 -4.31
CA VAL A 198 -24.20 -13.27 -3.63
C VAL A 198 -25.63 -12.82 -3.87
N LYS A 199 -25.93 -11.52 -3.74
CA LYS A 199 -27.23 -10.92 -4.07
C LYS A 199 -27.69 -11.21 -5.49
N LYS A 200 -26.75 -11.25 -6.46
CA LYS A 200 -27.08 -11.43 -7.87
C LYS A 200 -27.30 -12.89 -8.26
N PHE A 201 -26.55 -13.83 -7.69
CA PHE A 201 -26.53 -15.22 -8.16
C PHE A 201 -26.94 -16.26 -7.11
N GLY A 202 -27.13 -15.85 -5.87
CA GLY A 202 -27.23 -16.73 -4.72
C GLY A 202 -25.88 -17.29 -4.29
N PHE A 203 -25.82 -17.76 -3.05
CA PHE A 203 -24.59 -18.16 -2.36
C PHE A 203 -23.76 -19.22 -3.11
N GLU A 204 -24.39 -20.29 -3.60
CA GLU A 204 -23.64 -21.42 -4.20
C GLU A 204 -22.99 -21.05 -5.55
N LYS A 205 -23.64 -20.21 -6.36
CA LYS A 205 -23.06 -19.74 -7.64
C LYS A 205 -22.01 -18.66 -7.44
N ALA A 206 -22.15 -17.84 -6.39
CA ALA A 206 -21.19 -16.78 -6.08
C ALA A 206 -19.78 -17.32 -5.79
N LYS A 207 -19.64 -18.56 -5.29
CA LYS A 207 -18.34 -19.20 -5.01
C LYS A 207 -17.42 -19.30 -6.22
N ASP A 208 -17.96 -19.37 -7.44
CA ASP A 208 -17.15 -19.40 -8.65
C ASP A 208 -16.49 -18.05 -8.97
N PHE A 209 -16.85 -16.99 -8.24
CA PHE A 209 -16.22 -15.67 -8.33
C PHE A 209 -15.15 -15.44 -7.25
N PHE A 210 -15.09 -16.29 -6.21
CA PHE A 210 -14.16 -16.09 -5.10
C PHE A 210 -12.82 -16.80 -5.37
N PRO A 211 -11.68 -16.13 -5.12
CA PRO A 211 -10.38 -16.75 -5.33
C PRO A 211 -10.13 -17.85 -4.28
N ASP A 212 -9.39 -18.88 -4.67
CA ASP A 212 -8.79 -19.86 -3.77
C ASP A 212 -7.27 -19.68 -3.75
N TYR A 213 -6.61 -20.29 -2.76
CA TYR A 213 -5.15 -20.34 -2.71
C TYR A 213 -4.70 -21.73 -3.17
N PRO A 214 -3.90 -21.85 -4.25
CA PRO A 214 -3.54 -23.17 -4.78
C PRO A 214 -2.83 -24.04 -3.75
N GLU A 215 -3.15 -25.33 -3.74
CA GLU A 215 -2.60 -26.31 -2.78
C GLU A 215 -1.09 -26.54 -2.94
N ASP A 216 -0.58 -26.33 -4.16
CA ASP A 216 0.81 -26.47 -4.58
C ASP A 216 1.56 -25.13 -4.65
N ALA A 217 0.91 -24.02 -4.31
CA ALA A 217 1.56 -22.72 -4.23
C ALA A 217 2.57 -22.63 -3.07
N PRO A 218 3.60 -21.76 -3.17
CA PRO A 218 4.56 -21.55 -2.10
C PRO A 218 3.90 -20.96 -0.85
N PHE A 219 4.21 -21.53 0.32
CA PHE A 219 3.89 -20.97 1.63
C PHE A 219 5.16 -20.38 2.25
N ILE A 220 5.03 -19.33 3.07
CA ILE A 220 6.19 -18.68 3.71
C ILE A 220 6.93 -19.67 4.63
N ILE A 221 6.17 -20.42 5.43
CA ILE A 221 6.66 -21.50 6.30
C ILE A 221 6.38 -22.83 5.61
N LYS A 222 7.45 -23.52 5.21
CA LYS A 222 7.34 -24.86 4.60
C LYS A 222 7.26 -25.93 5.67
N SER A 223 6.39 -26.92 5.48
CA SER A 223 6.30 -28.05 6.40
C SER A 223 7.54 -28.95 6.27
N GLU A 224 8.11 -29.44 7.38
CA GLU A 224 9.29 -30.33 7.34
C GLU A 224 9.04 -31.64 6.59
N THR A 225 7.76 -31.97 6.34
CA THR A 225 7.27 -33.17 5.65
C THR A 225 7.10 -33.02 4.13
N GLU A 226 7.42 -31.87 3.52
CA GLU A 226 7.34 -31.68 2.05
C GLU A 226 8.47 -32.34 1.25
N LYS A 227 8.96 -33.49 1.71
CA LYS A 227 9.67 -34.45 0.86
C LYS A 227 8.79 -35.67 0.62
N ILE A 228 8.41 -35.83 -0.65
CA ILE A 228 7.96 -37.06 -1.34
C ILE A 228 6.45 -37.37 -1.22
N LYS A 229 5.66 -36.98 -2.23
CA LYS A 229 5.02 -37.90 -3.21
C LYS A 229 4.02 -37.18 -4.13
N SER A 230 4.30 -37.26 -5.43
CA SER A 230 3.29 -37.38 -6.48
C SER A 230 2.46 -38.67 -6.27
N GLU A 231 1.20 -38.60 -6.67
CA GLU A 231 0.24 -39.72 -6.79
C GLU A 231 -0.32 -40.33 -5.48
N ASN A 232 -1.49 -39.83 -5.07
CA ASN A 232 -2.74 -40.59 -4.99
C ASN A 232 -3.85 -39.73 -4.36
N GLN A 233 -4.71 -39.14 -5.20
CA GLN A 233 -5.96 -38.56 -4.74
C GLN A 233 -6.99 -39.68 -4.58
N ASN A 234 -7.40 -39.94 -3.34
CA ASN A 234 -8.65 -40.63 -3.05
C ASN A 234 -9.62 -39.65 -2.41
N SER A 235 -10.71 -39.40 -3.13
CA SER A 235 -11.89 -38.63 -2.74
C SER A 235 -12.46 -39.12 -1.40
N LYS A 236 -12.55 -38.23 -0.41
CA LYS A 236 -13.42 -38.41 0.75
C LYS A 236 -14.64 -37.51 0.60
N ASN A 237 -15.77 -38.13 0.30
CA ASN A 237 -17.10 -37.54 0.41
C ASN A 237 -17.37 -37.17 1.87
N SER A 238 -17.56 -35.88 2.14
CA SER A 238 -18.18 -35.40 3.38
C SER A 238 -19.70 -35.33 3.17
N THR A 239 -20.40 -36.03 4.05
CA THR A 239 -21.85 -36.19 4.13
C THR A 239 -22.64 -34.89 4.21
N ASP A 240 -23.74 -34.85 3.45
CA ASP A 240 -24.88 -33.95 3.59
C ASP A 240 -25.38 -33.82 5.03
N LYS A 241 -25.62 -32.58 5.47
CA LYS A 241 -26.61 -32.24 6.51
C LYS A 241 -27.01 -30.75 6.46
N LYS A 242 -28.31 -30.52 6.23
CA LYS A 242 -29.11 -29.30 6.43
C LYS A 242 -28.61 -28.00 5.75
N LYS A 243 -28.79 -27.87 4.43
CA LYS A 243 -28.39 -26.67 3.66
C LYS A 243 -29.49 -25.68 3.24
N THR A 244 -30.78 -26.02 3.29
CA THR A 244 -31.80 -25.20 2.59
C THR A 244 -32.32 -23.99 3.35
N SER A 245 -32.43 -23.99 4.69
CA SER A 245 -32.90 -22.79 5.43
C SER A 245 -31.79 -21.85 5.89
N TYR A 246 -30.53 -22.31 5.93
CA TYR A 246 -29.38 -21.50 6.30
C TYR A 246 -28.99 -20.55 5.17
N ASN A 247 -29.09 -21.00 3.91
CA ASN A 247 -28.66 -20.22 2.75
C ASN A 247 -29.55 -18.98 2.49
N GLU A 248 -30.87 -19.07 2.67
CA GLU A 248 -31.79 -17.94 2.39
C GLU A 248 -31.69 -16.81 3.45
N PHE A 249 -31.51 -17.16 4.73
CA PHE A 249 -31.31 -16.17 5.79
C PHE A 249 -29.98 -15.44 5.66
N THR A 250 -28.94 -16.18 5.28
CA THR A 250 -27.61 -15.66 5.00
C THR A 250 -27.61 -14.74 3.78
N GLU A 251 -28.29 -15.12 2.69
CA GLU A 251 -28.41 -14.31 1.46
C GLU A 251 -29.09 -12.95 1.71
N ASN A 252 -30.18 -12.91 2.48
CA ASN A 252 -30.86 -11.64 2.82
C ASN A 252 -29.95 -10.64 3.56
N LYS A 253 -29.00 -11.14 4.37
CA LYS A 253 -28.05 -10.27 5.07
C LYS A 253 -26.99 -9.68 4.14
N TYR A 254 -26.49 -10.47 3.19
CA TYR A 254 -25.60 -9.94 2.15
C TYR A 254 -26.28 -8.83 1.36
N ILE A 255 -27.54 -9.02 0.96
CA ILE A 255 -28.33 -8.01 0.24
C ILE A 255 -28.40 -6.71 1.06
N ALA A 256 -28.80 -6.80 2.32
CA ALA A 256 -28.94 -5.62 3.19
C ALA A 256 -27.61 -4.91 3.45
N ALA A 257 -26.54 -5.66 3.76
CA ALA A 257 -25.22 -5.09 4.00
C ALA A 257 -24.67 -4.41 2.75
N SER A 258 -24.87 -5.02 1.59
CA SER A 258 -24.40 -4.49 0.32
C SER A 258 -25.11 -3.19 -0.08
N ASP A 259 -26.44 -3.15 0.05
CA ASP A 259 -27.23 -1.93 -0.19
C ASP A 259 -26.81 -0.78 0.74
N LEU A 260 -26.60 -1.08 2.03
CA LEU A 260 -26.21 -0.07 3.03
C LEU A 260 -24.74 0.36 2.91
N GLY A 261 -23.86 -0.52 2.42
CA GLY A 261 -22.41 -0.30 2.30
C GLY A 261 -21.96 0.32 0.97
N LYS A 262 -22.83 0.37 -0.04
CA LYS A 262 -22.48 0.84 -1.39
C LYS A 262 -21.83 2.23 -1.42
N ASN A 263 -22.43 3.22 -0.75
CA ASN A 263 -21.87 4.58 -0.74
C ASN A 263 -20.51 4.65 -0.05
N PHE A 264 -20.32 3.88 1.03
CA PHE A 264 -19.05 3.78 1.72
C PHE A 264 -17.95 3.20 0.81
N LEU A 265 -18.27 2.15 0.05
CA LEU A 265 -17.39 1.55 -0.95
C LEU A 265 -17.02 2.56 -2.04
N GLU A 266 -18.00 3.22 -2.65
CA GLU A 266 -17.79 4.20 -3.71
C GLU A 266 -16.96 5.41 -3.25
N LEU A 267 -17.27 5.95 -2.07
CA LEU A 267 -16.57 7.10 -1.51
C LEU A 267 -15.12 6.75 -1.15
N SER A 268 -14.88 5.55 -0.60
CA SER A 268 -13.53 5.06 -0.30
C SER A 268 -12.70 4.86 -1.57
N LYS A 269 -13.30 4.32 -2.65
CA LYS A 269 -12.65 4.23 -3.97
C LYS A 269 -12.33 5.62 -4.54
N SER A 270 -13.30 6.54 -4.50
CA SER A 270 -13.15 7.91 -4.99
C SER A 270 -12.04 8.65 -4.24
N PHE A 271 -11.95 8.46 -2.91
CA PHE A 271 -10.88 9.00 -2.09
C PHE A 271 -9.51 8.52 -2.56
N LYS A 272 -9.33 7.21 -2.80
CA LYS A 272 -8.04 6.66 -3.26
C LYS A 272 -7.58 7.27 -4.58
N THR A 273 -8.52 7.48 -5.52
CA THR A 273 -8.25 8.20 -6.78
C THR A 273 -7.87 9.65 -6.53
N PHE A 274 -8.66 10.38 -5.74
CA PHE A 274 -8.43 11.78 -5.42
C PHE A 274 -7.09 12.02 -4.72
N TYR A 275 -6.75 11.16 -3.75
CA TYR A 275 -5.55 11.28 -2.94
C TYR A 275 -4.28 10.85 -3.70
N GLY A 276 -4.42 10.25 -4.88
CA GLY A 276 -3.29 9.77 -5.68
C GLY A 276 -2.69 8.45 -5.17
N THR A 277 -3.41 7.72 -4.32
CA THR A 277 -3.06 6.35 -3.91
C THR A 277 -3.76 5.33 -4.81
N GLU A 278 -3.73 5.60 -6.12
CA GLU A 278 -4.32 4.75 -7.16
C GLU A 278 -3.53 3.43 -7.23
N GLY A 279 -4.18 2.34 -6.83
CA GLY A 279 -3.56 1.03 -6.70
C GLY A 279 -4.42 0.19 -5.79
N THR A 280 -4.60 -1.08 -6.14
CA THR A 280 -5.51 -1.97 -5.42
C THR A 280 -4.79 -3.16 -4.81
N HIS A 281 -3.54 -3.39 -5.24
CA HIS A 281 -2.60 -4.23 -4.52
C HIS A 281 -1.92 -3.44 -3.43
N VAL A 282 -1.77 -4.08 -2.28
CA VAL A 282 -0.81 -3.70 -1.26
C VAL A 282 0.19 -4.85 -1.26
N GLY A 283 1.08 -4.80 -2.24
CA GLY A 283 2.07 -5.84 -2.47
C GLY A 283 3.36 -5.51 -1.75
N SER A 284 4.25 -6.47 -1.60
CA SER A 284 5.64 -6.29 -1.17
C SER A 284 6.39 -7.57 -1.49
N ASN A 285 7.69 -7.52 -1.76
CA ASN A 285 8.52 -8.70 -1.55
C ASN A 285 9.46 -8.46 -0.36
N SER A 286 9.72 -9.52 0.38
CA SER A 286 10.87 -9.60 1.27
C SER A 286 11.37 -11.02 1.30
N TRP A 287 12.69 -11.18 1.28
CA TRP A 287 13.31 -12.48 1.45
C TRP A 287 14.61 -12.36 2.21
N VAL A 288 14.97 -13.45 2.86
CA VAL A 288 16.24 -13.58 3.57
C VAL A 288 16.86 -14.92 3.22
N ILE A 289 18.16 -14.91 2.95
CA ILE A 289 18.93 -16.08 2.52
C ILE A 289 19.99 -16.34 3.58
N ALA A 290 20.07 -17.57 4.07
CA ALA A 290 21.02 -17.97 5.11
C ALA A 290 22.45 -17.98 4.57
N GLY A 291 23.42 -17.77 5.46
CA GLY A 291 24.85 -17.77 5.13
C GLY A 291 25.36 -19.04 4.44
N SER A 292 24.69 -20.19 4.63
CA SER A 292 25.02 -21.44 3.93
C SER A 292 24.77 -21.40 2.42
N ARG A 293 24.09 -20.36 1.92
CA ARG A 293 23.72 -20.17 0.51
C ARG A 293 24.24 -18.85 -0.06
N THR A 294 25.05 -18.11 0.67
CA THR A 294 25.63 -16.84 0.23
C THR A 294 27.13 -16.95 0.08
N GLU A 295 27.73 -16.08 -0.74
CA GLU A 295 29.18 -16.07 -0.95
C GLU A 295 29.96 -15.68 0.32
N SER A 296 29.44 -14.71 1.08
CA SER A 296 30.07 -14.18 2.29
C SER A 296 29.99 -15.12 3.50
N GLY A 297 29.17 -16.18 3.43
CA GLY A 297 28.88 -17.04 4.58
C GLY A 297 27.96 -16.39 5.62
N LYS A 298 27.42 -15.19 5.34
CA LYS A 298 26.50 -14.45 6.21
C LYS A 298 25.16 -14.19 5.51
N PRO A 299 24.06 -14.02 6.27
CA PRO A 299 22.77 -13.79 5.66
C PRO A 299 22.72 -12.57 4.75
N ILE A 300 21.87 -12.62 3.72
CA ILE A 300 21.50 -11.46 2.91
C ILE A 300 19.98 -11.29 3.01
N LEU A 301 19.52 -10.07 3.34
CA LEU A 301 18.10 -9.70 3.40
C LEU A 301 17.76 -8.69 2.32
N ALA A 302 16.63 -8.88 1.66
CA ALA A 302 16.08 -7.93 0.69
C ALA A 302 14.63 -7.57 1.04
N ASN A 303 14.24 -6.32 0.77
CA ASN A 303 12.86 -5.87 0.91
C ASN A 303 12.54 -4.75 -0.08
N ASP A 304 11.39 -4.84 -0.73
CA ASP A 304 10.84 -3.82 -1.63
C ASP A 304 9.30 -3.76 -1.55
N PRO A 305 8.73 -2.99 -0.60
CA PRO A 305 7.29 -2.82 -0.50
C PRO A 305 6.69 -2.19 -1.77
N HIS A 306 5.59 -2.74 -2.29
CA HIS A 306 4.88 -2.26 -3.47
C HIS A 306 3.67 -1.42 -3.07
N LEU A 307 3.86 -0.10 -3.08
CA LEU A 307 2.84 0.88 -2.69
C LEU A 307 2.60 1.85 -3.84
N ALA A 308 1.55 2.68 -3.71
CA ALA A 308 1.32 3.77 -4.63
C ALA A 308 2.57 4.67 -4.75
N LEU A 309 3.00 4.90 -5.99
CA LEU A 309 4.14 5.70 -6.36
C LEU A 309 3.70 7.17 -6.42
N GLN A 310 4.14 7.93 -5.42
CA GLN A 310 3.78 9.34 -5.25
C GLN A 310 5.01 10.22 -5.11
N VAL A 311 4.81 11.51 -5.35
CA VAL A 311 5.80 12.56 -5.13
C VAL A 311 5.36 13.44 -3.98
N PRO A 312 6.16 13.58 -2.91
CA PRO A 312 7.38 12.82 -2.63
C PRO A 312 7.12 11.34 -2.25
N ALA A 313 8.17 10.50 -2.27
CA ALA A 313 8.06 9.07 -1.97
C ALA A 313 7.41 8.80 -0.59
N LYS A 314 6.79 7.63 -0.38
CA LYS A 314 6.20 7.29 0.94
C LYS A 314 7.27 7.20 2.04
N TRP A 315 8.44 6.65 1.71
CA TRP A 315 9.54 6.43 2.64
C TRP A 315 10.50 7.63 2.72
N TYR A 316 11.13 7.78 3.88
CA TYR A 316 12.23 8.70 4.14
C TYR A 316 13.41 7.89 4.69
N GLU A 317 14.58 8.05 4.08
CA GLU A 317 15.76 7.27 4.44
C GLU A 317 16.70 8.08 5.33
N VAL A 318 17.06 7.51 6.48
CA VAL A 318 17.84 8.20 7.51
C VAL A 318 18.68 7.21 8.31
N SER A 319 19.85 7.68 8.75
CA SER A 319 20.68 6.99 9.74
C SER A 319 20.65 7.79 11.03
N LEU A 320 20.40 7.12 12.15
CA LEU A 320 20.32 7.69 13.48
C LEU A 320 21.36 7.02 14.38
N TYR A 321 22.23 7.81 15.01
CA TYR A 321 23.25 7.35 15.93
C TYR A 321 23.13 8.03 17.29
N ASP A 322 23.09 7.22 18.33
CA ASP A 322 23.13 7.62 19.74
C ASP A 322 24.54 7.36 20.29
N ASN A 323 25.25 8.44 20.60
CA ASN A 323 26.63 8.38 21.07
C ASN A 323 26.78 7.84 22.50
N GLN A 324 25.79 8.03 23.37
CA GLN A 324 25.80 7.47 24.73
C GLN A 324 25.66 5.95 24.70
N LYS A 325 24.76 5.44 23.83
CA LYS A 325 24.57 3.99 23.65
C LYS A 325 25.59 3.34 22.71
N LYS A 326 26.35 4.15 21.95
CA LYS A 326 27.24 3.70 20.86
C LYS A 326 26.50 2.86 19.83
N TYR A 327 25.28 3.29 19.51
CA TYR A 327 24.33 2.47 18.77
C TYR A 327 23.78 3.24 17.56
N SER A 328 23.70 2.56 16.41
CA SER A 328 23.11 3.10 15.18
C SER A 328 21.92 2.27 14.73
N VAL A 329 20.91 2.96 14.20
CA VAL A 329 19.83 2.38 13.41
C VAL A 329 19.68 3.15 12.11
N CYS A 330 19.55 2.45 10.99
CA CYS A 330 19.45 3.04 9.67
C CYS A 330 18.41 2.33 8.82
N GLY A 331 17.76 3.07 7.92
CA GLY A 331 16.82 2.54 6.96
C GLY A 331 15.73 3.56 6.65
N PHE A 332 14.51 3.07 6.52
CA PHE A 332 13.36 3.81 6.05
C PHE A 332 12.38 4.11 7.20
N SER A 333 12.24 5.39 7.52
CA SER A 333 11.18 5.96 8.33
C SER A 333 10.01 6.42 7.46
N ILE A 334 8.92 6.83 8.11
CA ILE A 334 7.75 7.40 7.47
C ILE A 334 7.60 8.84 7.96
N PRO A 335 7.55 9.84 7.07
CA PRO A 335 7.33 11.24 7.46
C PRO A 335 6.10 11.38 8.35
N GLY A 336 6.31 11.93 9.56
CA GLY A 336 5.27 12.06 10.58
C GLY A 336 5.30 11.00 11.68
N ILE A 337 6.07 9.92 11.54
CA ILE A 337 6.17 8.84 12.53
C ILE A 337 7.64 8.72 13.00
N PRO A 338 7.93 8.69 14.32
CA PRO A 338 9.29 8.49 14.81
C PRO A 338 9.75 7.03 14.65
N GLY A 339 11.03 6.85 14.32
CA GLY A 339 11.68 5.53 14.22
C GLY A 339 11.84 5.00 12.80
N ILE A 340 12.56 3.88 12.68
CA ILE A 340 12.83 3.17 11.43
C ILE A 340 11.87 1.98 11.33
N ALA A 341 11.04 1.94 10.28
CA ALA A 341 10.10 0.85 10.08
C ALA A 341 10.76 -0.35 9.39
N ILE A 342 11.61 -0.10 8.39
CA ILE A 342 12.37 -1.12 7.65
C ILE A 342 13.83 -0.71 7.65
N GLY A 343 14.76 -1.61 7.98
CA GLY A 343 16.16 -1.22 8.08
C GLY A 343 17.07 -2.25 8.71
N HIS A 344 18.12 -1.73 9.32
CA HIS A 344 19.09 -2.49 10.08
C HIS A 344 19.71 -1.64 11.19
N ASN A 345 20.33 -2.32 12.13
CA ASN A 345 21.25 -1.73 13.09
C ASN A 345 22.59 -2.46 13.00
N GLN A 346 23.46 -2.30 14.00
CA GLN A 346 24.81 -2.90 14.00
C GLN A 346 24.82 -4.45 14.04
N THR A 347 23.69 -5.09 14.31
CA THR A 347 23.62 -6.53 14.60
C THR A 347 22.54 -7.29 13.84
N ILE A 348 21.46 -6.61 13.44
CA ILE A 348 20.29 -7.22 12.80
C ILE A 348 19.82 -6.39 11.61
N SER A 349 19.12 -7.03 10.66
CA SER A 349 18.36 -6.38 9.60
C SER A 349 16.95 -6.97 9.54
N TRP A 350 15.96 -6.15 9.18
CA TRP A 350 14.58 -6.58 9.05
C TRP A 350 13.87 -5.94 7.86
N GLY A 351 12.91 -6.68 7.30
CA GLY A 351 12.03 -6.24 6.22
C GLY A 351 10.57 -6.54 6.55
N LEU A 352 9.65 -5.86 5.86
CA LEU A 352 8.21 -5.97 6.09
C LEU A 352 7.47 -6.30 4.79
N THR A 353 6.43 -7.13 4.89
CA THR A 353 5.40 -7.27 3.86
C THR A 353 4.01 -7.28 4.51
N ASN A 354 2.97 -6.88 3.78
CA ASN A 354 1.59 -6.98 4.29
C ASN A 354 1.21 -8.46 4.50
N LEU A 355 0.60 -8.79 5.65
CA LEU A 355 0.05 -10.12 5.94
C LEU A 355 -1.21 -10.43 5.12
N MET A 356 -1.81 -9.41 4.51
CA MET A 356 -3.11 -9.46 3.84
C MET A 356 -4.24 -9.83 4.81
N CYS A 357 -4.07 -9.53 6.10
CA CYS A 357 -5.02 -9.91 7.15
C CYS A 357 -6.42 -9.38 6.86
N ASP A 358 -7.41 -10.24 7.04
CA ASP A 358 -8.81 -9.85 7.14
C ASP A 358 -9.05 -9.28 8.55
N ASP A 359 -8.86 -7.97 8.69
CA ASP A 359 -8.78 -7.24 9.94
C ASP A 359 -9.97 -6.30 10.19
N SER A 360 -11.06 -6.46 9.43
CA SER A 360 -12.32 -5.76 9.63
C SER A 360 -13.53 -6.62 9.33
N ASP A 361 -14.65 -6.35 10.00
CA ASP A 361 -15.96 -6.93 9.68
C ASP A 361 -17.02 -5.82 9.62
N PHE A 362 -18.15 -6.12 8.97
CA PHE A 362 -19.35 -5.30 9.06
C PHE A 362 -20.45 -6.01 9.84
N MET A 363 -21.19 -5.27 10.67
CA MET A 363 -22.32 -5.82 11.43
C MET A 363 -23.61 -5.11 11.07
N LEU A 364 -24.63 -5.89 10.70
CA LEU A 364 -25.99 -5.40 10.43
C LEU A 364 -26.77 -5.36 11.74
N LEU A 365 -27.02 -4.16 12.25
CA LEU A 365 -27.77 -3.95 13.50
C LEU A 365 -29.22 -3.66 13.18
N LYS A 366 -30.11 -4.38 13.84
CA LYS A 366 -31.55 -4.19 13.72
C LYS A 366 -32.05 -3.19 14.74
N LYS A 367 -33.02 -2.39 14.34
CA LYS A 367 -33.77 -1.52 15.25
C LYS A 367 -34.59 -2.33 16.23
N ASP A 368 -34.72 -1.82 17.44
CA ASP A 368 -35.58 -2.42 18.45
C ASP A 368 -37.06 -2.13 18.15
N SER A 369 -37.87 -3.18 18.10
CA SER A 369 -39.33 -3.07 17.91
C SER A 369 -40.04 -2.29 19.01
N SER A 370 -39.46 -2.25 20.22
CA SER A 370 -40.01 -1.54 21.38
C SER A 370 -39.67 -0.05 21.41
N ASP A 371 -38.58 0.36 20.76
CA ASP A 371 -38.18 1.77 20.65
C ASP A 371 -37.40 2.02 19.36
N SER A 372 -38.01 2.80 18.47
CA SER A 372 -37.44 3.20 17.18
C SER A 372 -36.16 4.06 17.25
N LYS A 373 -35.64 4.36 18.43
CA LYS A 373 -34.34 5.03 18.61
C LYS A 373 -33.23 4.09 19.08
N LYS A 374 -33.57 2.83 19.39
CA LYS A 374 -32.62 1.83 19.86
C LYS A 374 -32.32 0.80 18.78
N TYR A 375 -31.13 0.22 18.91
CA TYR A 375 -30.67 -0.90 18.07
C TYR A 375 -30.27 -2.07 18.95
N ILE A 376 -30.27 -3.26 18.35
CA ILE A 376 -29.98 -4.51 19.02
C ILE A 376 -28.59 -4.98 18.59
N TYR A 377 -27.73 -5.24 19.57
CA TYR A 377 -26.42 -5.88 19.40
C TYR A 377 -26.18 -6.83 20.56
N ARG A 378 -25.69 -8.04 20.31
CA ARG A 378 -25.55 -9.11 21.32
C ARG A 378 -26.84 -9.36 22.11
N ASN A 379 -27.97 -9.31 21.42
CA ASN A 379 -29.32 -9.44 22.00
C ASN A 379 -29.64 -8.38 23.08
N LYS A 380 -28.92 -7.25 23.10
CA LYS A 380 -29.16 -6.13 24.00
C LYS A 380 -29.59 -4.90 23.21
N SER A 381 -30.59 -4.21 23.73
CA SER A 381 -31.09 -2.96 23.17
C SER A 381 -30.35 -1.76 23.77
N PHE A 382 -29.89 -0.84 22.93
CA PHE A 382 -29.14 0.35 23.35
C PHE A 382 -29.37 1.52 22.39
N PHE A 383 -29.13 2.73 22.89
CA PHE A 383 -29.07 3.93 22.05
C PHE A 383 -27.67 4.05 21.44
N PRO A 384 -27.54 4.29 20.12
CA PRO A 384 -26.27 4.70 19.55
C PRO A 384 -25.80 6.02 20.17
N ASP A 385 -24.49 6.14 20.38
CA ASP A 385 -23.89 7.43 20.68
C ASP A 385 -23.92 8.30 19.43
N SER A 386 -24.04 9.61 19.62
CA SER A 386 -24.02 10.57 18.53
C SER A 386 -23.10 11.73 18.85
N THR A 387 -22.36 12.19 17.84
CA THR A 387 -21.49 13.37 17.93
C THR A 387 -21.89 14.33 16.83
N LEU A 388 -22.22 15.58 17.18
CA LEU A 388 -22.34 16.65 16.21
C LEU A 388 -20.92 17.07 15.79
N GLU A 389 -20.58 16.84 14.53
CA GLU A 389 -19.31 17.25 13.92
C GLU A 389 -19.53 18.54 13.12
N SER A 390 -18.47 19.36 13.05
CA SER A 390 -18.44 20.59 12.24
C SER A 390 -17.17 20.60 11.38
N ILE A 391 -17.32 20.77 10.07
CA ILE A 391 -16.21 20.87 9.11
C ILE A 391 -16.15 22.29 8.56
N LYS A 392 -14.95 22.88 8.52
CA LYS A 392 -14.72 24.15 7.81
C LYS A 392 -14.40 23.86 6.34
N ILE A 393 -14.87 24.74 5.46
CA ILE A 393 -14.63 24.63 4.02
C ILE A 393 -13.91 25.89 3.56
N LYS A 394 -12.83 25.74 2.78
CA LYS A 394 -12.09 26.85 2.23
C LYS A 394 -13.01 27.81 1.45
N ASP A 395 -12.80 29.10 1.65
CA ASP A 395 -13.56 30.20 1.04
C ASP A 395 -15.07 30.19 1.34
N ASN A 396 -15.52 29.40 2.33
CA ASN A 396 -16.88 29.40 2.85
C ASN A 396 -16.90 29.92 4.30
N PRO A 397 -17.68 30.98 4.61
CA PRO A 397 -17.76 31.51 5.97
C PRO A 397 -18.50 30.58 6.95
N ASP A 398 -19.38 29.72 6.45
CA ASP A 398 -20.19 28.82 7.27
C ASP A 398 -19.49 27.47 7.49
N VAL A 399 -19.70 26.88 8.66
CA VAL A 399 -19.31 25.49 8.93
C VAL A 399 -20.36 24.53 8.41
N TYR A 400 -19.90 23.38 7.92
CA TYR A 400 -20.76 22.26 7.56
C TYR A 400 -20.99 21.37 8.78
N GLU A 401 -22.22 21.31 9.28
CA GLU A 401 -22.59 20.49 10.44
C GLU A 401 -23.30 19.20 10.03
N PHE A 402 -22.90 18.10 10.66
CA PHE A 402 -23.54 16.80 10.50
C PHE A 402 -23.32 15.92 11.73
N THR A 403 -24.14 14.90 11.92
CA THR A 403 -24.02 14.00 13.07
C THR A 403 -23.36 12.69 12.68
N VAL A 404 -22.34 12.25 13.41
CA VAL A 404 -21.80 10.89 13.33
C VAL A 404 -22.43 10.02 14.41
N TYR A 405 -22.79 8.79 14.08
CA TYR A 405 -23.32 7.81 15.02
C TYR A 405 -22.31 6.69 15.28
N THR A 406 -22.19 6.26 16.52
CA THR A 406 -21.32 5.15 16.93
C THR A 406 -22.12 4.16 17.77
N THR A 407 -21.83 2.89 17.59
CA THR A 407 -22.45 1.80 18.35
C THR A 407 -21.39 1.03 19.12
N LEU A 408 -21.82 0.08 19.95
CA LEU A 408 -20.91 -0.86 20.61
C LEU A 408 -20.12 -1.74 19.62
N ALA A 409 -20.59 -1.89 18.37
CA ALA A 409 -19.91 -2.65 17.33
C ALA A 409 -18.92 -1.81 16.50
N GLY A 410 -19.01 -0.48 16.58
CA GLY A 410 -18.22 0.46 15.78
C GLY A 410 -19.04 1.61 15.19
N PRO A 411 -18.42 2.50 14.40
CA PRO A 411 -19.12 3.58 13.71
C PRO A 411 -20.19 3.07 12.74
N VAL A 412 -21.28 3.83 12.63
CA VAL A 412 -22.34 3.57 11.65
C VAL A 412 -21.90 4.13 10.30
N ILE A 413 -21.81 3.26 9.30
CA ILE A 413 -21.39 3.61 7.94
C ILE A 413 -22.53 3.54 6.91
N SER A 414 -23.67 2.97 7.29
CA SER A 414 -24.85 2.93 6.42
C SER A 414 -25.29 4.33 6.01
N ASN A 415 -25.55 4.54 4.72
CA ASN A 415 -26.04 5.81 4.15
C ASN A 415 -25.12 7.02 4.42
N LEU A 416 -23.80 6.84 4.29
CA LEU A 416 -22.87 7.95 4.06
C LEU A 416 -23.19 8.64 2.73
N GLU A 417 -24.21 9.50 2.70
CA GLU A 417 -24.52 10.37 1.55
C GLU A 417 -23.46 11.49 1.44
N LYS A 418 -23.30 12.05 0.22
CA LYS A 418 -22.35 13.15 -0.10
C LYS A 418 -22.44 14.36 0.84
N THR A 419 -23.61 14.54 1.42
CA THR A 419 -23.82 15.50 2.48
C THR A 419 -24.10 14.64 3.70
N GLY A 420 -23.28 14.53 4.75
CA GLY A 420 -23.51 13.61 5.87
C GLY A 420 -24.90 13.70 6.54
N PHE A 421 -25.08 13.20 7.77
CA PHE A 421 -26.39 13.30 8.43
C PHE A 421 -26.72 14.77 8.82
N ILE A 422 -27.21 15.60 7.87
CA ILE A 422 -27.50 17.02 8.07
C ILE A 422 -28.70 17.17 9.02
N ASN A 423 -28.58 18.17 9.89
CA ASN A 423 -29.55 18.66 10.87
C ASN A 423 -31.03 18.42 10.47
N ASN A 424 -31.78 17.81 11.40
CA ASN A 424 -33.18 17.32 11.30
C ASN A 424 -33.43 15.98 10.58
N GLN A 425 -32.40 15.23 10.19
CA GLN A 425 -32.58 13.86 9.68
C GLN A 425 -32.23 12.79 10.73
N LYS A 426 -33.22 11.93 11.03
CA LYS A 426 -33.03 10.68 11.77
C LYS A 426 -31.99 9.81 11.04
N ILE A 427 -31.35 8.86 11.73
CA ILE A 427 -30.61 7.76 11.07
C ILE A 427 -31.50 7.23 9.94
N ARG A 428 -31.10 7.46 8.68
CA ARG A 428 -31.83 6.94 7.52
C ARG A 428 -31.58 5.44 7.49
N SER A 429 -32.54 4.66 7.96
CA SER A 429 -32.51 3.20 7.91
C SER A 429 -33.26 2.72 6.66
N GLN A 430 -32.68 1.82 5.88
CA GLN A 430 -33.45 1.04 4.91
C GLN A 430 -34.05 -0.15 5.67
N GLY A 431 -35.38 -0.27 5.69
CA GLY A 431 -36.05 -1.40 6.35
C GLY A 431 -35.89 -1.50 7.87
N ASN A 432 -35.38 -0.45 8.55
CA ASN A 432 -35.01 -0.40 9.98
C ASN A 432 -33.61 -0.92 10.35
N ASP A 433 -32.77 -1.30 9.39
CA ASP A 433 -31.41 -1.78 9.69
C ASP A 433 -30.34 -0.70 9.46
N ILE A 434 -29.22 -0.83 10.16
CA ILE A 434 -28.01 -0.01 9.98
C ILE A 434 -26.78 -0.92 9.82
N LEU A 435 -25.77 -0.41 9.12
CA LEU A 435 -24.50 -1.10 8.92
C LEU A 435 -23.41 -0.41 9.73
N THR A 436 -22.65 -1.20 10.49
CA THR A 436 -21.56 -0.71 11.32
C THR A 436 -20.24 -1.34 10.88
N PHE A 437 -19.15 -0.60 11.04
CA PHE A 437 -17.81 -1.03 10.65
C PHE A 437 -16.97 -1.33 11.88
N LYS A 438 -16.41 -2.55 11.95
CA LYS A 438 -15.54 -3.00 13.02
C LYS A 438 -14.15 -3.24 12.45
N TRP A 439 -13.12 -2.67 13.06
CA TRP A 439 -11.76 -2.71 12.55
C TRP A 439 -10.74 -2.78 13.69
N THR A 440 -9.69 -3.58 13.51
CA THR A 440 -8.60 -3.76 14.48
C THR A 440 -7.86 -2.45 14.77
N GLY A 441 -7.92 -1.47 13.87
CA GLY A 441 -7.34 -0.14 14.10
C GLY A 441 -7.95 0.65 15.26
N TYR A 442 -9.14 0.27 15.73
CA TYR A 442 -9.75 0.83 16.94
C TYR A 442 -9.23 0.20 18.24
N GLU A 443 -8.55 -0.94 18.15
CA GLU A 443 -8.02 -1.65 19.29
C GLU A 443 -6.71 -1.03 19.79
N PHE A 444 -6.40 -1.31 21.05
CA PHE A 444 -5.17 -0.83 21.64
C PHE A 444 -3.96 -1.62 21.14
N SER A 445 -2.94 -0.90 20.68
CA SER A 445 -1.61 -1.39 20.35
C SER A 445 -0.60 -0.24 20.41
N ASP A 446 0.67 -0.52 20.66
CA ASP A 446 1.72 0.51 20.80
C ASP A 446 2.80 0.28 19.74
N GLU A 447 2.50 0.63 18.48
CA GLU A 447 3.44 0.51 17.37
C GLU A 447 4.70 1.36 17.57
N ILE A 448 4.60 2.49 18.29
CA ILE A 448 5.75 3.34 18.61
C ILE A 448 6.73 2.59 19.52
N ASP A 449 6.22 1.88 20.53
CA ASP A 449 7.03 1.03 21.40
C ASP A 449 7.62 -0.16 20.63
N ALA A 450 6.81 -0.81 19.77
CA ALA A 450 7.28 -1.91 18.95
C ALA A 450 8.43 -1.49 18.02
N PHE A 451 8.28 -0.40 17.26
CA PHE A 451 9.35 0.10 16.39
C PHE A 451 10.57 0.54 17.19
N TYR A 452 10.38 1.20 18.33
CA TYR A 452 11.50 1.55 19.22
C TYR A 452 12.29 0.30 19.64
N ASN A 453 11.60 -0.74 20.11
CA ASN A 453 12.26 -1.96 20.59
C ASN A 453 12.88 -2.77 19.45
N ILE A 454 12.26 -2.82 18.26
CA ILE A 454 12.87 -3.38 17.04
C ILE A 454 14.16 -2.63 16.71
N ASN A 455 14.09 -1.29 16.67
CA ASN A 455 15.23 -0.44 16.33
C ASN A 455 16.41 -0.64 17.29
N ASN A 456 16.17 -1.07 18.54
CA ASN A 456 17.18 -1.31 19.57
C ASN A 456 17.49 -2.80 19.81
N ALA A 457 16.90 -3.74 19.06
CA ALA A 457 17.10 -5.17 19.28
C ALA A 457 18.46 -5.65 18.76
N HIS A 458 19.07 -6.61 19.47
CA HIS A 458 20.40 -7.14 19.13
C HIS A 458 20.39 -8.58 18.60
N ASN A 459 19.27 -9.28 18.77
CA ASN A 459 19.14 -10.69 18.45
C ASN A 459 17.67 -11.05 18.22
N TRP A 460 17.43 -12.27 17.74
CA TRP A 460 16.10 -12.75 17.40
C TRP A 460 15.12 -12.69 18.56
N ASN A 461 15.55 -13.04 19.77
CA ASN A 461 14.66 -13.06 20.93
C ASN A 461 14.19 -11.65 21.29
N GLU A 462 15.09 -10.67 21.30
CA GLU A 462 14.73 -9.25 21.52
C GLU A 462 13.81 -8.73 20.41
N PHE A 463 14.12 -9.05 19.15
CA PHE A 463 13.31 -8.67 18.00
C PHE A 463 11.89 -9.25 18.10
N GLN A 464 11.76 -10.55 18.36
CA GLN A 464 10.45 -11.20 18.53
C GLN A 464 9.70 -10.65 19.75
N ASN A 465 10.39 -10.32 20.85
CA ASN A 465 9.75 -9.71 22.01
C ASN A 465 9.19 -8.32 21.69
N ALA A 466 9.91 -7.53 20.88
CA ALA A 466 9.48 -6.19 20.47
C ALA A 466 8.15 -6.21 19.69
N LEU A 467 7.87 -7.29 18.97
CA LEU A 467 6.65 -7.44 18.18
C LEU A 467 5.37 -7.63 19.01
N LYS A 468 5.47 -7.90 20.32
CA LYS A 468 4.31 -8.16 21.18
C LYS A 468 3.36 -6.97 21.34
N THR A 469 3.86 -5.75 21.18
CA THR A 469 3.07 -4.51 21.29
C THR A 469 2.54 -4.01 19.95
N TYR A 470 2.93 -4.65 18.85
CA TYR A 470 2.52 -4.31 17.49
C TYR A 470 1.13 -4.88 17.16
N GLY A 471 0.19 -4.05 16.70
CA GLY A 471 -1.20 -4.46 16.49
C GLY A 471 -1.79 -4.18 15.11
N THR A 472 -1.47 -3.06 14.47
CA THR A 472 -2.12 -2.69 13.20
C THR A 472 -1.23 -1.81 12.31
N PRO A 473 -1.22 -2.00 10.98
CA PRO A 473 -1.79 -3.14 10.25
C PRO A 473 -1.07 -4.44 10.60
N ALA A 474 -1.68 -5.60 10.39
CA ALA A 474 -0.96 -6.86 10.59
C ALA A 474 0.07 -7.08 9.47
N LEU A 475 1.32 -7.37 9.85
CA LEU A 475 2.46 -7.50 8.93
C LEU A 475 3.21 -8.82 9.12
N ASN A 476 3.91 -9.19 8.05
CA ASN A 476 4.95 -10.20 8.01
C ASN A 476 6.31 -9.50 8.25
N PHE A 477 7.05 -9.92 9.28
CA PHE A 477 8.39 -9.45 9.58
C PHE A 477 9.41 -10.52 9.16
N VAL A 478 10.38 -10.14 8.33
CA VAL A 478 11.53 -10.95 7.94
C VAL A 478 12.76 -10.42 8.67
N TYR A 479 13.62 -11.31 9.16
CA TYR A 479 14.73 -10.99 10.04
C TYR A 479 16.01 -11.71 9.63
N ALA A 480 17.15 -11.03 9.82
CA ALA A 480 18.49 -11.58 9.70
C ALA A 480 19.42 -11.00 10.78
N ASP A 481 20.43 -11.75 11.22
CA ASP A 481 21.47 -11.24 12.12
C ASP A 481 22.90 -11.63 11.76
N THR A 482 23.84 -10.92 12.37
CA THR A 482 25.28 -11.14 12.21
C THR A 482 25.75 -12.47 12.81
N ALA A 483 24.97 -13.11 13.68
CA ALA A 483 25.24 -14.45 14.20
C ALA A 483 24.89 -15.54 13.17
N GLY A 484 24.20 -15.20 12.08
CA GLY A 484 23.86 -16.09 10.98
C GLY A 484 22.42 -16.60 11.02
N ASN A 485 21.58 -16.07 11.91
CA ASN A 485 20.18 -16.45 11.98
C ASN A 485 19.36 -15.76 10.90
N ILE A 486 18.38 -16.48 10.38
CA ILE A 486 17.32 -15.95 9.53
C ILE A 486 15.98 -16.35 10.14
N ALA A 487 15.00 -15.46 10.12
CA ALA A 487 13.72 -15.73 10.75
C ALA A 487 12.55 -14.97 10.11
N TYR A 488 11.36 -15.40 10.47
CA TYR A 488 10.10 -14.78 10.10
C TYR A 488 9.13 -14.82 11.27
N ASN A 489 8.38 -13.73 11.47
CA ASN A 489 7.29 -13.64 12.45
C ASN A 489 6.16 -12.81 11.85
N THR A 490 4.91 -13.22 12.02
CA THR A 490 3.81 -12.26 11.85
C THR A 490 3.61 -11.45 13.12
N ALA A 491 3.14 -10.21 12.99
CA ALA A 491 2.69 -9.43 14.13
C ALA A 491 1.48 -8.57 13.75
N GLY A 492 0.54 -8.44 14.68
CA GLY A 492 -0.72 -7.74 14.48
C GLY A 492 -1.86 -8.40 15.22
N LEU A 493 -2.95 -7.67 15.40
CA LEU A 493 -4.20 -8.16 15.96
C LEU A 493 -4.98 -8.86 14.84
N ILE A 494 -5.07 -10.19 14.92
CA ILE A 494 -5.82 -11.03 13.98
C ILE A 494 -7.07 -11.55 14.68
N PRO A 495 -8.28 -11.16 14.25
CA PRO A 495 -9.52 -11.58 14.91
C PRO A 495 -9.75 -13.10 14.87
N VAL A 496 -10.10 -13.69 16.02
CA VAL A 496 -10.55 -15.09 16.09
C VAL A 496 -12.05 -15.15 15.83
N ARG A 497 -12.43 -15.82 14.73
CA ARG A 497 -13.82 -16.02 14.30
C ARG A 497 -14.22 -17.49 14.53
N THR A 498 -15.25 -17.73 15.33
CA THR A 498 -15.64 -19.09 15.79
C THR A 498 -16.60 -19.83 14.87
N ASN A 499 -17.25 -19.14 13.93
CA ASN A 499 -18.33 -19.67 13.08
C ASN A 499 -18.09 -19.42 11.58
N LEU A 500 -16.84 -19.52 11.12
CA LEU A 500 -16.52 -19.45 9.69
C LEU A 500 -16.98 -20.75 9.01
N THR A 501 -17.99 -20.65 8.16
CA THR A 501 -18.46 -21.78 7.34
C THR A 501 -17.78 -21.82 5.97
N ASP A 502 -17.38 -20.66 5.47
CA ASP A 502 -16.60 -20.47 4.24
C ASP A 502 -15.64 -19.30 4.49
N GLU A 503 -14.32 -19.55 4.46
CA GLU A 503 -13.28 -18.58 4.78
C GLU A 503 -13.24 -17.39 3.80
N ALA A 504 -13.89 -17.49 2.65
CA ALA A 504 -13.94 -16.42 1.66
C ALA A 504 -15.06 -15.38 1.90
N LEU A 505 -15.92 -15.60 2.91
CA LEU A 505 -17.20 -14.91 3.01
C LEU A 505 -17.42 -14.22 4.34
N ALA A 506 -17.74 -12.92 4.26
CA ALA A 506 -18.07 -12.07 5.39
C ALA A 506 -19.34 -12.54 6.12
N ASN A 507 -19.40 -12.34 7.43
CA ASN A 507 -20.58 -12.63 8.22
C ASN A 507 -21.14 -11.37 8.89
N PHE A 508 -22.38 -10.99 8.55
CA PHE A 508 -22.98 -9.72 8.96
C PHE A 508 -23.89 -9.82 10.20
N GLU A 509 -23.92 -10.95 10.94
CA GLU A 509 -24.81 -11.06 12.11
C GLU A 509 -24.39 -10.20 13.31
N SER A 510 -25.38 -9.66 14.04
CA SER A 510 -25.17 -8.83 15.23
C SER A 510 -25.64 -9.47 16.54
N ASN A 511 -25.99 -10.77 16.54
CA ASN A 511 -26.47 -11.53 17.70
C ASN A 511 -25.35 -11.86 18.72
N GLY A 512 -24.08 -11.65 18.34
CA GLY A 512 -22.90 -11.96 19.14
C GLY A 512 -22.28 -13.33 18.89
N GLU A 513 -22.90 -14.19 18.09
CA GLU A 513 -22.36 -15.53 17.77
C GLU A 513 -21.18 -15.47 16.79
N VAL A 514 -21.08 -14.38 16.03
CA VAL A 514 -20.06 -14.16 14.98
C VAL A 514 -19.12 -13.03 15.35
N ASP A 515 -19.26 -12.47 16.55
CA ASP A 515 -18.31 -11.50 17.06
C ASP A 515 -16.94 -12.14 17.26
N TRP A 516 -15.91 -11.28 17.16
CA TRP A 516 -14.55 -11.67 17.50
C TRP A 516 -14.51 -12.23 18.92
N ALA A 517 -14.07 -13.48 19.04
CA ALA A 517 -13.87 -14.15 20.33
C ALA A 517 -12.61 -13.65 21.06
N GLY A 518 -11.85 -12.78 20.41
CA GLY A 518 -10.56 -12.24 20.83
C GLY A 518 -9.66 -12.10 19.61
N PHE A 519 -8.36 -12.03 19.87
CA PHE A 519 -7.32 -12.04 18.85
C PHE A 519 -6.45 -13.28 19.01
N ILE A 520 -5.83 -13.74 17.94
CA ILE A 520 -4.88 -14.85 18.00
C ILE A 520 -3.77 -14.48 18.99
N PRO A 521 -3.48 -15.32 20.01
CA PRO A 521 -2.40 -15.03 20.94
C PRO A 521 -1.07 -14.90 20.21
N PHE A 522 -0.23 -13.94 20.62
CA PHE A 522 1.06 -13.68 19.96
C PHE A 522 1.94 -14.93 19.80
N ALA A 523 1.96 -15.81 20.81
CA ALA A 523 2.74 -17.05 20.77
C ALA A 523 2.23 -18.10 19.77
N GLU A 524 1.02 -17.92 19.24
CA GLU A 524 0.41 -18.80 18.23
C GLU A 524 0.56 -18.25 16.81
N LEU A 525 0.98 -17.00 16.65
CA LEU A 525 1.18 -16.35 15.35
C LEU A 525 2.27 -17.10 14.53
N PRO A 526 2.11 -17.22 13.19
CA PRO A 526 3.10 -17.90 12.35
C PRO A 526 4.51 -17.35 12.53
N THR A 527 5.44 -18.26 12.80
CA THR A 527 6.85 -17.94 13.05
C THR A 527 7.76 -19.09 12.60
N VAL A 528 8.94 -18.77 12.10
CA VAL A 528 9.99 -19.76 11.78
C VAL A 528 11.37 -19.15 12.00
N LEU A 529 12.29 -19.93 12.56
CA LEU A 529 13.68 -19.57 12.77
C LEU A 529 14.56 -20.63 12.10
N ASN A 530 15.50 -20.19 11.26
CA ASN A 530 16.51 -21.03 10.59
C ASN A 530 15.92 -22.27 9.88
N PRO A 531 14.98 -22.11 8.93
CA PRO A 531 14.42 -23.25 8.21
C PRO A 531 15.48 -23.99 7.40
N LYS A 532 15.34 -25.31 7.28
CA LYS A 532 16.29 -26.21 6.59
C LYS A 532 16.57 -25.82 5.13
N GLN A 533 15.63 -25.17 4.43
CA GLN A 533 15.85 -24.74 3.04
C GLN A 533 16.91 -23.63 2.92
N GLY A 534 17.24 -22.94 4.02
CA GLY A 534 18.25 -21.88 4.04
C GLY A 534 17.80 -20.56 3.41
N PHE A 535 16.50 -20.33 3.25
CA PHE A 535 15.94 -19.02 2.89
C PHE A 535 14.46 -18.93 3.31
N ILE A 536 13.93 -17.72 3.39
CA ILE A 536 12.50 -17.43 3.62
C ILE A 536 12.07 -16.38 2.60
N VAL A 537 10.92 -16.56 1.96
CA VAL A 537 10.34 -15.62 0.99
C VAL A 537 8.92 -15.29 1.42
N THR A 538 8.60 -14.00 1.43
CA THR A 538 7.23 -13.50 1.51
C THR A 538 7.00 -12.50 0.38
N ALA A 539 6.00 -12.81 -0.43
CA ALA A 539 5.46 -11.93 -1.47
C ALA A 539 3.97 -11.64 -1.20
N ASN A 540 3.60 -11.55 0.09
CA ASN A 540 2.23 -11.53 0.60
C ASN A 540 1.42 -12.81 0.30
N ASN A 541 2.13 -13.91 0.06
CA ASN A 541 1.58 -15.24 -0.07
C ASN A 541 1.18 -15.82 1.31
N LYS A 542 0.40 -16.90 1.33
CA LYS A 542 -0.14 -17.49 2.57
C LYS A 542 0.99 -17.95 3.51
N PRO A 543 0.97 -17.58 4.82
CA PRO A 543 2.05 -17.94 5.75
C PRO A 543 2.31 -19.44 5.90
N GLU A 544 1.25 -20.20 6.11
CA GLU A 544 1.33 -21.65 6.37
C GLU A 544 0.10 -22.34 5.75
N LYS A 545 0.33 -23.53 5.20
CA LYS A 545 -0.69 -24.30 4.48
C LYS A 545 -1.92 -24.65 5.33
N ASN A 546 -1.68 -25.31 6.46
CA ASN A 546 -2.71 -25.84 7.36
C ASN A 546 -2.73 -25.09 8.71
N TYR A 547 -2.68 -23.77 8.66
CA TYR A 547 -2.73 -22.95 9.87
C TYR A 547 -4.11 -23.06 10.53
N LYS A 548 -4.12 -23.23 11.86
CA LYS A 548 -5.35 -23.53 12.63
C LYS A 548 -6.36 -22.38 12.72
N HIS A 549 -5.92 -21.14 12.48
CA HIS A 549 -6.77 -19.95 12.56
C HIS A 549 -6.90 -19.33 11.18
N TYR A 550 -8.08 -18.80 10.86
CA TYR A 550 -8.26 -17.99 9.66
C TYR A 550 -7.51 -16.66 9.81
N ILE A 551 -6.69 -16.32 8.81
CA ILE A 551 -6.01 -15.03 8.71
C ILE A 551 -6.64 -14.19 7.59
N SER A 552 -6.80 -14.79 6.41
CA SER A 552 -7.31 -14.12 5.22
C SER A 552 -7.57 -15.11 4.09
N ASN A 553 -8.43 -14.73 3.14
CA ASN A 553 -8.45 -15.30 1.79
C ASN A 553 -7.97 -14.32 0.69
N LEU A 554 -7.51 -13.12 1.08
CA LEU A 554 -7.12 -12.03 0.18
C LEU A 554 -5.62 -12.00 -0.15
N TYR A 555 -4.90 -13.11 0.01
CA TYR A 555 -3.49 -13.21 -0.36
C TYR A 555 -3.21 -12.81 -1.82
N GLU A 556 -1.98 -12.39 -2.07
CA GLU A 556 -1.50 -12.14 -3.43
C GLU A 556 -1.40 -13.45 -4.24
N PRO A 557 -1.51 -13.38 -5.59
CA PRO A 557 -1.19 -14.52 -6.45
C PRO A 557 0.22 -15.07 -6.16
N PRO A 558 0.43 -16.39 -6.24
CA PRO A 558 1.68 -17.02 -5.80
C PRO A 558 2.90 -16.71 -6.67
N TYR A 559 2.69 -16.21 -7.89
CA TYR A 559 3.70 -16.12 -8.95
C TYR A 559 4.98 -15.35 -8.55
N ARG A 560 4.87 -14.28 -7.75
CA ARG A 560 6.05 -13.53 -7.28
C ARG A 560 6.89 -14.35 -6.31
N ALA A 561 6.25 -14.97 -5.32
CA ALA A 561 6.95 -15.85 -4.37
C ALA A 561 7.59 -17.02 -5.12
N GLU A 562 6.85 -17.68 -6.00
CA GLU A 562 7.32 -18.81 -6.80
C GLU A 562 8.56 -18.44 -7.64
N ARG A 563 8.51 -17.28 -8.31
CA ARG A 563 9.63 -16.79 -9.13
C ARG A 563 10.87 -16.45 -8.30
N ILE A 564 10.69 -15.82 -7.14
CA ILE A 564 11.82 -15.55 -6.22
C ILE A 564 12.42 -16.87 -5.73
N GLU A 565 11.61 -17.85 -5.33
CA GLU A 565 12.11 -19.16 -4.91
C GLU A 565 12.83 -19.89 -6.06
N GLU A 566 12.32 -19.82 -7.29
CA GLU A 566 12.95 -20.40 -8.48
C GLU A 566 14.35 -19.81 -8.71
N LEU A 567 14.46 -18.48 -8.75
CA LEU A 567 15.73 -17.79 -8.97
C LEU A 567 16.73 -18.04 -7.84
N ILE A 568 16.25 -18.07 -6.60
CA ILE A 568 17.06 -18.41 -5.45
C ILE A 568 17.59 -19.85 -5.57
N ASN A 569 16.77 -20.82 -5.99
CA ASN A 569 17.18 -22.23 -6.10
C ASN A 569 18.07 -22.54 -7.31
N LEU A 570 17.91 -21.80 -8.41
CA LEU A 570 18.77 -21.93 -9.61
C LEU A 570 20.21 -21.51 -9.32
N ASN A 571 20.42 -20.62 -8.35
CA ASN A 571 21.72 -20.12 -7.96
C ASN A 571 22.26 -20.88 -6.73
N PRO A 572 23.40 -21.61 -6.85
CA PRO A 572 23.97 -22.36 -5.75
C PRO A 572 24.59 -21.46 -4.66
N VAL A 573 25.04 -20.26 -5.04
CA VAL A 573 25.62 -19.24 -4.17
C VAL A 573 25.04 -17.88 -4.57
N ILE A 574 24.48 -17.15 -3.62
CA ILE A 574 23.84 -15.84 -3.83
C ILE A 574 24.77 -14.72 -3.36
N THR A 575 24.87 -13.66 -4.15
CA THR A 575 25.54 -12.39 -3.82
C THR A 575 24.53 -11.25 -3.79
N GLU A 576 24.93 -10.07 -3.31
CA GLU A 576 24.08 -8.87 -3.37
C GLU A 576 23.70 -8.51 -4.81
N ASP A 577 24.57 -8.76 -5.80
CA ASP A 577 24.28 -8.49 -7.21
C ASP A 577 23.23 -9.45 -7.78
N GLU A 578 23.24 -10.73 -7.39
CA GLU A 578 22.15 -11.66 -7.71
C GLU A 578 20.82 -11.19 -7.09
N VAL A 579 20.85 -10.68 -5.85
CA VAL A 579 19.64 -10.12 -5.22
C VAL A 579 19.11 -8.90 -5.99
N LYS A 580 19.98 -8.01 -6.49
CA LYS A 580 19.57 -6.87 -7.35
C LYS A 580 18.93 -7.35 -8.66
N ILE A 581 19.45 -8.41 -9.26
CA ILE A 581 18.89 -9.03 -10.46
C ILE A 581 17.48 -9.59 -10.16
N ILE A 582 17.32 -10.31 -9.05
CA ILE A 582 16.01 -10.86 -8.62
C ILE A 582 14.98 -9.72 -8.43
N GLN A 583 15.33 -8.63 -7.74
CA GLN A 583 14.41 -7.49 -7.54
C GLN A 583 13.98 -6.80 -8.84
N LYS A 584 14.70 -7.01 -9.95
CA LYS A 584 14.38 -6.46 -11.28
C LYS A 584 13.72 -7.49 -12.21
N ASP A 585 13.55 -8.75 -11.79
CA ASP A 585 13.01 -9.80 -12.66
C ASP A 585 11.58 -9.48 -13.14
N VAL A 586 11.38 -9.62 -14.45
CA VAL A 586 10.13 -9.31 -15.17
C VAL A 586 9.54 -10.54 -15.86
N TYR A 587 9.92 -11.75 -15.43
CA TYR A 587 9.38 -12.99 -15.99
C TYR A 587 8.00 -13.28 -15.41
N GLY A 588 7.00 -13.50 -16.27
CA GLY A 588 5.62 -13.74 -15.85
C GLY A 588 5.25 -15.22 -15.82
N ILE A 589 5.31 -15.86 -14.65
CA ILE A 589 4.82 -17.25 -14.47
C ILE A 589 3.34 -17.36 -14.85
N GLN A 590 2.52 -16.39 -14.46
CA GLN A 590 1.11 -16.30 -14.86
C GLN A 590 0.94 -16.31 -16.38
N ALA A 591 1.78 -15.55 -17.10
CA ALA A 591 1.68 -15.43 -18.54
C ALA A 591 1.98 -16.76 -19.23
N ASN A 592 3.00 -17.48 -18.75
CA ASN A 592 3.29 -18.84 -19.17
C ASN A 592 2.10 -19.79 -18.88
N GLU A 593 1.54 -19.77 -17.66
CA GLU A 593 0.39 -20.62 -17.30
C GLU A 593 -0.82 -20.35 -18.21
N PHE A 594 -1.21 -19.08 -18.39
CA PHE A 594 -2.38 -18.70 -19.17
C PHE A 594 -2.17 -18.99 -20.67
N CYS A 595 -0.95 -18.82 -21.18
CA CYS A 595 -0.63 -19.17 -22.57
C CYS A 595 -0.80 -20.66 -22.86
N LYS A 596 -0.55 -21.57 -21.89
CA LYS A 596 -0.82 -23.01 -22.09
C LYS A 596 -2.29 -23.26 -22.42
N TYR A 597 -3.21 -22.68 -21.63
CA TYR A 597 -4.64 -22.79 -21.89
C TYR A 597 -5.07 -22.11 -23.20
N LEU A 598 -4.43 -21.00 -23.57
CA LEU A 598 -4.63 -20.36 -24.87
C LEU A 598 -4.24 -21.30 -26.01
N PHE A 599 -3.05 -21.90 -25.96
CA PHE A 599 -2.58 -22.80 -27.01
C PHE A 599 -3.41 -24.08 -27.10
N ASP A 600 -3.79 -24.67 -25.96
CA ASP A 600 -4.68 -25.83 -25.92
C ASP A 600 -6.04 -25.51 -26.55
N ALA A 601 -6.60 -24.33 -26.26
CA ALA A 601 -7.84 -23.88 -26.87
C ALA A 601 -7.69 -23.69 -28.39
N PHE A 602 -6.54 -23.32 -28.92
CA PHE A 602 -6.36 -23.24 -30.38
C PHE A 602 -6.04 -24.60 -31.02
N GLY A 603 -5.33 -25.51 -30.33
CA GLY A 603 -5.02 -26.87 -30.80
C GLY A 603 -4.60 -26.94 -32.27
N ASP A 604 -5.13 -27.91 -33.01
CA ASP A 604 -4.94 -28.08 -34.47
C ASP A 604 -5.98 -27.31 -35.31
N THR A 605 -6.57 -26.22 -34.80
CA THR A 605 -7.63 -25.50 -35.53
C THR A 605 -7.18 -25.13 -36.95
N LEU A 606 -7.82 -25.72 -37.96
CA LEU A 606 -7.36 -25.67 -39.35
C LEU A 606 -7.66 -24.33 -40.05
N ASN A 607 -8.62 -23.55 -39.55
CA ASN A 607 -9.16 -22.35 -40.21
C ASN A 607 -8.78 -21.02 -39.54
N LEU A 608 -7.52 -20.86 -39.15
CA LEU A 608 -7.00 -19.57 -38.66
C LEU A 608 -6.57 -18.67 -39.81
N THR A 609 -6.94 -17.38 -39.73
CA THR A 609 -6.39 -16.35 -40.64
C THR A 609 -4.88 -16.23 -40.45
N GLN A 610 -4.17 -15.78 -41.50
CA GLN A 610 -2.71 -15.64 -41.44
C GLN A 610 -2.25 -14.69 -40.32
N ASP A 611 -3.01 -13.62 -40.07
CA ASP A 611 -2.70 -12.65 -39.03
C ASP A 611 -2.77 -13.28 -37.64
N ILE A 612 -3.82 -14.06 -37.35
CA ILE A 612 -4.01 -14.71 -36.05
C ILE A 612 -2.95 -15.79 -35.81
N ARG A 613 -2.55 -16.53 -36.85
CA ARG A 613 -1.40 -17.44 -36.76
C ARG A 613 -0.14 -16.69 -36.37
N THR A 614 0.12 -15.55 -37.01
CA THR A 614 1.30 -14.71 -36.74
C THR A 614 1.35 -14.25 -35.27
N TYR A 615 0.24 -13.76 -34.71
CA TYR A 615 0.20 -13.34 -33.31
C TYR A 615 0.33 -14.49 -32.31
N LEU A 616 -0.25 -15.67 -32.61
CA LEU A 616 -0.07 -16.87 -31.80
C LEU A 616 1.38 -17.36 -31.84
N ASP A 617 2.04 -17.31 -33.00
CA ASP A 617 3.43 -17.70 -33.15
C ASP A 617 4.37 -16.75 -32.38
N LEU A 618 4.05 -15.45 -32.29
CA LEU A 618 4.77 -14.52 -31.42
C LEU A 618 4.68 -14.95 -29.95
N LEU A 619 3.49 -15.32 -29.46
CA LEU A 619 3.32 -15.79 -28.08
C LEU A 619 4.00 -17.15 -27.83
N LYS A 620 3.97 -18.08 -28.79
CA LYS A 620 4.63 -19.39 -28.66
C LYS A 620 6.15 -19.29 -28.56
N ASN A 621 6.74 -18.30 -29.22
CA ASN A 621 8.19 -18.05 -29.23
C ASN A 621 8.62 -17.01 -28.18
N TRP A 622 7.70 -16.50 -27.38
CA TRP A 622 8.00 -15.52 -26.34
C TRP A 622 8.68 -16.19 -25.14
N ASP A 623 9.66 -15.50 -24.58
CA ASP A 623 10.37 -15.88 -23.35
C ASP A 623 9.59 -15.55 -22.06
N TYR A 624 8.35 -15.09 -22.16
CA TYR A 624 7.51 -14.64 -21.04
C TYR A 624 8.09 -13.48 -20.22
N GLU A 625 9.10 -12.77 -20.74
CA GLU A 625 9.64 -11.58 -20.10
C GLU A 625 8.92 -10.31 -20.56
N PHE A 626 8.42 -9.54 -19.59
CA PHE A 626 7.80 -8.23 -19.81
C PHE A 626 8.86 -7.14 -19.98
N LYS A 627 9.74 -7.31 -20.98
CA LYS A 627 10.77 -6.33 -21.39
C LYS A 627 10.13 -5.16 -22.13
N LEU A 628 10.77 -4.00 -22.10
CA LEU A 628 10.28 -2.76 -22.73
C LEU A 628 9.95 -2.94 -24.23
N ASN A 629 10.74 -3.72 -24.96
CA ASN A 629 10.57 -3.94 -26.40
C ASN A 629 9.72 -5.18 -26.73
N SER A 630 9.11 -5.84 -25.74
CA SER A 630 8.34 -7.07 -25.95
C SER A 630 6.97 -6.77 -26.54
N ILE A 631 6.78 -7.07 -27.83
CA ILE A 631 5.47 -7.11 -28.48
C ILE A 631 4.56 -8.22 -27.93
N PRO A 632 5.03 -9.48 -27.76
CA PRO A 632 4.18 -10.54 -27.22
C PRO A 632 3.67 -10.25 -25.80
N ALA A 633 4.42 -9.51 -24.97
CA ALA A 633 3.93 -9.05 -23.67
C ALA A 633 2.67 -8.19 -23.80
N SER A 634 2.63 -7.24 -24.74
CA SER A 634 1.43 -6.43 -25.00
C SER A 634 0.26 -7.25 -25.52
N ILE A 635 0.52 -8.23 -26.38
CA ILE A 635 -0.50 -9.16 -26.88
C ILE A 635 -1.09 -9.97 -25.73
N PHE A 636 -0.24 -10.48 -24.84
CA PHE A 636 -0.67 -11.20 -23.65
C PHE A 636 -1.49 -10.32 -22.70
N SER A 637 -1.04 -9.10 -22.38
CA SER A 637 -1.77 -8.19 -21.48
C SER A 637 -3.13 -7.78 -22.04
N ALA A 638 -3.24 -7.62 -23.36
CA ALA A 638 -4.52 -7.40 -24.03
C ALA A 638 -5.40 -8.65 -23.95
N PHE A 639 -4.83 -9.85 -24.15
CA PHE A 639 -5.54 -11.12 -23.99
C PHE A 639 -6.04 -11.31 -22.57
N GLU A 640 -5.22 -11.05 -21.55
CA GLU A 640 -5.59 -11.16 -20.13
C GLU A 640 -6.81 -10.28 -19.80
N THR A 641 -6.75 -9.00 -20.19
CA THR A 641 -7.84 -8.07 -19.89
C THR A 641 -9.14 -8.42 -20.64
N GLU A 642 -9.05 -8.82 -21.91
CA GLU A 642 -10.22 -9.31 -22.67
C GLU A 642 -10.71 -10.69 -22.18
N LEU A 643 -9.84 -11.51 -21.58
CA LEU A 643 -10.23 -12.75 -20.89
C LEU A 643 -11.08 -12.43 -19.68
N TYR A 644 -10.67 -11.49 -18.82
CA TYR A 644 -11.51 -11.05 -17.70
C TYR A 644 -12.84 -10.47 -18.17
N LYS A 645 -12.83 -9.64 -19.22
CA LYS A 645 -14.06 -9.08 -19.79
C LYS A 645 -15.00 -10.17 -20.28
N ASN A 646 -14.54 -11.11 -21.09
CA ASN A 646 -15.39 -12.17 -21.64
C ASN A 646 -15.82 -13.21 -20.60
N LEU A 647 -15.04 -13.43 -19.53
CA LEU A 647 -15.44 -14.30 -18.42
C LEU A 647 -16.52 -13.66 -17.55
N TYR A 648 -16.34 -12.40 -17.17
CA TYR A 648 -17.08 -11.82 -16.05
C TYR A 648 -18.10 -10.76 -16.46
N LYS A 649 -17.83 -9.96 -17.49
CA LYS A 649 -18.56 -8.70 -17.72
C LYS A 649 -20.04 -8.92 -18.02
N ASP A 650 -20.37 -9.79 -18.96
CA ASP A 650 -21.77 -10.03 -19.37
C ASP A 650 -22.60 -10.60 -18.21
N ILE A 651 -21.96 -11.37 -17.34
CA ILE A 651 -22.58 -12.00 -16.18
C ILE A 651 -22.75 -10.99 -15.03
N LEU A 652 -21.71 -10.23 -14.70
CA LEU A 652 -21.71 -9.25 -13.59
C LEU A 652 -22.44 -7.94 -13.93
N GLY A 653 -22.44 -7.51 -15.19
CA GLY A 653 -22.83 -6.15 -15.59
C GLY A 653 -21.70 -5.14 -15.34
N ASP A 654 -21.78 -3.96 -15.97
CA ASP A 654 -20.68 -2.98 -16.02
C ASP A 654 -20.17 -2.55 -14.63
N GLU A 655 -21.07 -2.18 -13.72
CA GLU A 655 -20.70 -1.63 -12.40
C GLU A 655 -20.01 -2.68 -11.52
N LEU A 656 -20.64 -3.86 -11.37
CA LEU A 656 -20.09 -4.93 -10.55
C LEU A 656 -18.83 -5.54 -11.16
N PHE A 657 -18.70 -5.53 -12.50
CA PHE A 657 -17.46 -5.89 -13.18
C PHE A 657 -16.32 -4.91 -12.87
N ASP A 658 -16.55 -3.59 -12.95
CA ASP A 658 -15.55 -2.58 -12.58
C ASP A 658 -15.18 -2.65 -11.08
N ASN A 659 -16.09 -3.12 -10.21
CA ASN A 659 -15.77 -3.42 -8.82
C ASN A 659 -14.96 -4.72 -8.68
N TYR A 660 -15.34 -5.79 -9.37
CA TYR A 660 -14.61 -7.05 -9.33
C TYR A 660 -13.17 -6.93 -9.82
N LEU A 661 -12.93 -6.07 -10.84
CA LEU A 661 -11.59 -5.76 -11.35
C LEU A 661 -10.78 -4.80 -10.48
N TYR A 662 -11.38 -4.21 -9.44
CA TYR A 662 -10.70 -3.25 -8.59
C TYR A 662 -9.56 -3.96 -7.86
N GLN A 663 -9.83 -4.88 -6.92
CA GLN A 663 -8.80 -5.67 -6.24
C GLN A 663 -8.25 -6.76 -7.16
N LYS A 664 -7.08 -6.53 -7.78
CA LYS A 664 -6.60 -7.35 -8.91
C LYS A 664 -6.20 -8.78 -8.53
N ASN A 665 -5.87 -9.02 -7.27
CA ASN A 665 -5.55 -10.35 -6.75
C ASN A 665 -6.76 -11.29 -6.88
N ILE A 666 -7.99 -10.76 -6.82
CA ILE A 666 -9.24 -11.50 -6.99
C ILE A 666 -9.40 -12.06 -8.41
N PRO A 667 -9.52 -11.25 -9.49
CA PRO A 667 -9.71 -11.77 -10.85
C PRO A 667 -8.50 -12.58 -11.33
N VAL A 668 -7.27 -12.24 -10.93
CA VAL A 668 -6.08 -13.01 -11.31
C VAL A 668 -6.13 -14.43 -10.73
N ARG A 669 -6.32 -14.57 -9.40
CA ARG A 669 -6.41 -15.89 -8.75
C ARG A 669 -7.64 -16.66 -9.20
N ASN A 670 -8.79 -15.99 -9.28
CA ASN A 670 -10.02 -16.67 -9.67
C ASN A 670 -9.98 -17.14 -11.13
N THR A 671 -9.37 -16.38 -12.04
CA THR A 671 -9.20 -16.83 -13.44
C THR A 671 -8.24 -18.01 -13.53
N ALA A 672 -7.12 -18.00 -12.78
CA ALA A 672 -6.20 -19.14 -12.73
C ALA A 672 -6.91 -20.42 -12.25
N LYS A 673 -7.76 -20.31 -11.21
CA LYS A 673 -8.64 -21.40 -10.75
C LYS A 673 -9.57 -21.87 -11.86
N LEU A 674 -10.33 -20.95 -12.47
CA LEU A 674 -11.33 -21.28 -13.49
C LEU A 674 -10.74 -21.95 -14.73
N LEU A 675 -9.55 -21.55 -15.17
CA LEU A 675 -8.87 -22.18 -16.31
C LEU A 675 -8.58 -23.67 -16.07
N LYS A 676 -8.37 -24.08 -14.82
CA LYS A 676 -8.17 -25.50 -14.41
C LYS A 676 -9.47 -26.31 -14.36
N LEU A 677 -10.63 -25.67 -14.28
CA LEU A 677 -11.91 -26.36 -14.18
C LEU A 677 -12.47 -26.78 -15.54
N ASN A 678 -13.24 -27.86 -15.54
CA ASN A 678 -13.97 -28.32 -16.73
C ASN A 678 -15.30 -27.60 -16.94
N SER A 679 -15.90 -27.05 -15.88
CA SER A 679 -17.17 -26.31 -15.91
C SER A 679 -17.27 -25.40 -14.68
N SER A 680 -18.08 -24.35 -14.75
CA SER A 680 -18.42 -23.44 -13.65
C SER A 680 -19.76 -22.75 -13.91
N ALA A 681 -20.21 -21.88 -13.02
CA ALA A 681 -21.31 -20.95 -13.25
C ALA A 681 -21.04 -19.96 -14.40
N LEU A 682 -19.78 -19.80 -14.82
CA LEU A 682 -19.35 -18.86 -15.87
C LEU A 682 -19.23 -19.54 -17.25
N PHE A 683 -19.08 -20.86 -17.29
CA PHE A 683 -19.02 -21.64 -18.54
C PHE A 683 -19.49 -23.07 -18.32
N GLU A 684 -20.34 -23.57 -19.20
CA GLU A 684 -21.04 -24.85 -19.00
C GLU A 684 -20.12 -26.07 -19.04
N ASN A 685 -19.07 -26.04 -19.87
CA ASN A 685 -18.16 -27.14 -20.11
C ASN A 685 -16.82 -26.65 -20.73
N ASN A 686 -15.87 -27.58 -20.91
CA ASN A 686 -14.53 -27.25 -21.42
C ASN A 686 -14.56 -26.70 -22.86
N PHE A 687 -15.49 -27.16 -23.70
CA PHE A 687 -15.64 -26.65 -25.06
C PHE A 687 -16.08 -25.18 -25.06
N ALA A 688 -17.02 -24.80 -24.20
CA ALA A 688 -17.44 -23.41 -24.02
C ALA A 688 -16.29 -22.54 -23.47
N LYS A 689 -15.51 -23.06 -22.51
CA LYS A 689 -14.32 -22.38 -21.98
C LYS A 689 -13.30 -22.11 -23.08
N GLU A 690 -12.97 -23.09 -23.91
CA GLU A 690 -12.04 -22.92 -25.03
C GLU A 690 -12.57 -21.92 -26.09
N GLN A 691 -13.88 -21.93 -26.37
CA GLN A 691 -14.49 -20.93 -27.25
C GLN A 691 -14.33 -19.51 -26.70
N LEU A 692 -14.53 -19.35 -25.39
CA LEU A 692 -14.35 -18.08 -24.70
C LEU A 692 -12.89 -17.62 -24.76
N ILE A 693 -11.93 -18.51 -24.46
CA ILE A 693 -10.49 -18.21 -24.54
C ILE A 693 -10.10 -17.76 -25.95
N ARG A 694 -10.54 -18.50 -26.99
CA ARG A 694 -10.30 -18.11 -28.39
C ARG A 694 -10.89 -16.72 -28.67
N LYS A 695 -12.15 -16.47 -28.29
CA LYS A 695 -12.81 -15.18 -28.46
C LYS A 695 -12.01 -14.04 -27.81
N SER A 696 -11.54 -14.22 -26.57
CA SER A 696 -10.72 -13.22 -25.87
C SER A 696 -9.43 -12.89 -26.61
N PHE A 697 -8.79 -13.88 -27.22
CA PHE A 697 -7.60 -13.61 -28.04
C PHE A 697 -7.92 -12.80 -29.31
N TYR A 698 -9.02 -13.12 -30.01
CA TYR A 698 -9.48 -12.32 -31.15
C TYR A 698 -9.83 -10.88 -30.75
N ASP A 699 -10.53 -10.70 -29.63
CA ASP A 699 -10.90 -9.39 -29.11
C ASP A 699 -9.66 -8.59 -28.71
N ALA A 700 -8.65 -9.23 -28.12
CA ALA A 700 -7.39 -8.59 -27.73
C ALA A 700 -6.62 -8.04 -28.93
N VAL A 701 -6.44 -8.86 -29.98
CA VAL A 701 -5.80 -8.43 -31.23
C VAL A 701 -6.59 -7.30 -31.87
N SER A 702 -7.92 -7.42 -31.92
CA SER A 702 -8.79 -6.38 -32.48
C SER A 702 -8.68 -5.06 -31.70
N SER A 703 -8.60 -5.13 -30.37
CA SER A 703 -8.43 -3.99 -29.48
C SER A 703 -7.07 -3.30 -29.69
N LEU A 704 -5.99 -4.07 -29.81
CA LEU A 704 -4.66 -3.54 -30.11
C LEU A 704 -4.62 -2.83 -31.46
N ILE A 705 -5.18 -3.44 -32.52
CA ILE A 705 -5.26 -2.83 -33.85
C ILE A 705 -6.10 -1.55 -33.81
N ALA A 706 -7.25 -1.57 -33.13
CA ALA A 706 -8.15 -0.42 -33.07
C ALA A 706 -7.52 0.77 -32.32
N LYS A 707 -6.76 0.52 -31.25
CA LYS A 707 -6.21 1.57 -30.38
C LYS A 707 -4.83 2.04 -30.81
N HIS A 708 -3.98 1.14 -31.32
CA HIS A 708 -2.57 1.42 -31.61
C HIS A 708 -2.20 1.28 -33.10
N GLY A 709 -3.16 0.86 -33.94
CA GLY A 709 -2.96 0.58 -35.36
C GLY A 709 -2.40 -0.82 -35.60
N SER A 710 -2.35 -1.23 -36.87
CA SER A 710 -1.90 -2.58 -37.29
C SER A 710 -0.37 -2.74 -37.38
N ASP A 711 0.40 -1.67 -37.19
CA ASP A 711 1.87 -1.75 -37.14
C ASP A 711 2.32 -2.23 -35.76
N MET A 712 2.71 -3.51 -35.67
CA MET A 712 3.14 -4.15 -34.43
C MET A 712 4.35 -3.46 -33.76
N ASN A 713 5.14 -2.66 -34.48
CA ASN A 713 6.25 -1.92 -33.86
C ASN A 713 5.78 -0.89 -32.83
N LYS A 714 4.49 -0.51 -32.87
CA LYS A 714 3.85 0.38 -31.89
C LYS A 714 3.29 -0.37 -30.67
N TRP A 715 3.40 -1.70 -30.65
CA TRP A 715 2.89 -2.55 -29.57
C TRP A 715 4.00 -3.00 -28.63
N GLN A 716 5.15 -2.32 -28.61
CA GLN A 716 6.20 -2.63 -27.63
C GLN A 716 5.65 -2.39 -26.22
N TRP A 717 5.90 -3.31 -25.29
CA TRP A 717 5.34 -3.23 -23.94
C TRP A 717 5.57 -1.87 -23.27
N GLY A 718 6.78 -1.35 -23.33
CA GLY A 718 7.14 -0.07 -22.72
C GLY A 718 6.51 1.16 -23.41
N ASP A 719 5.93 1.03 -24.61
CA ASP A 719 5.11 2.11 -25.21
C ASP A 719 3.71 2.15 -24.61
N LEU A 720 3.21 1.00 -24.16
CA LEU A 720 1.87 0.86 -23.58
C LEU A 720 1.88 0.86 -22.06
N HIS A 721 2.98 0.44 -21.43
CA HIS A 721 3.16 0.25 -20.00
C HIS A 721 4.22 1.20 -19.44
N ASN A 722 3.74 2.20 -18.70
CA ASN A 722 4.56 3.30 -18.21
C ASN A 722 4.31 3.53 -16.73
N VAL A 723 5.35 3.82 -15.97
CA VAL A 723 5.24 4.28 -14.58
C VAL A 723 5.03 5.79 -14.54
N TYR A 724 4.09 6.24 -13.73
CA TYR A 724 3.87 7.65 -13.49
C TYR A 724 3.74 7.94 -11.99
N MET A 725 4.58 8.83 -11.47
CA MET A 725 4.58 9.25 -10.07
C MET A 725 3.88 10.60 -9.96
N LYS A 726 2.72 10.60 -9.30
CA LYS A 726 1.89 11.80 -9.16
C LYS A 726 2.18 12.52 -7.84
N HIS A 727 2.28 13.84 -7.92
CA HIS A 727 2.15 14.72 -6.76
C HIS A 727 0.66 15.02 -6.53
N PRO A 728 0.16 15.13 -5.29
CA PRO A 728 -1.27 15.37 -5.05
C PRO A 728 -1.80 16.66 -5.73
N LEU A 729 -1.01 17.75 -5.76
CA LEU A 729 -1.34 18.98 -6.52
C LEU A 729 -1.06 18.90 -8.02
N GLY A 730 -0.40 17.85 -8.50
CA GLY A 730 -0.10 17.62 -9.92
C GLY A 730 -1.32 17.19 -10.74
N ILE A 731 -2.48 17.02 -10.12
CA ILE A 731 -3.77 16.85 -10.83
C ILE A 731 -4.20 18.12 -11.56
N VAL A 732 -3.71 19.29 -11.11
CA VAL A 732 -3.91 20.58 -11.77
C VAL A 732 -3.00 20.63 -13.01
N PRO A 733 -3.56 20.71 -14.24
CA PRO A 733 -2.77 20.63 -15.48
C PRO A 733 -1.58 21.60 -15.55
N GLU A 734 -1.75 22.81 -15.01
CA GLU A 734 -0.75 23.86 -14.97
C GLU A 734 0.46 23.53 -14.08
N PHE A 735 0.30 22.65 -13.09
CA PHE A 735 1.37 22.22 -12.19
C PHE A 735 1.91 20.82 -12.50
N SER A 736 1.19 20.05 -13.33
CA SER A 736 1.48 18.64 -13.62
C SER A 736 2.92 18.40 -14.06
N SER A 737 3.43 19.16 -15.04
CA SER A 737 4.78 18.96 -15.57
C SER A 737 5.91 19.38 -14.61
N MET A 738 5.59 20.20 -13.61
CA MET A 738 6.54 20.65 -12.59
C MET A 738 6.59 19.71 -11.39
N LEU A 739 5.45 19.14 -10.99
CA LEU A 739 5.31 18.38 -9.76
C LEU A 739 5.30 16.86 -9.99
N ASN A 740 4.76 16.38 -11.11
CA ASN A 740 4.74 14.95 -11.40
C ASN A 740 6.07 14.49 -12.01
N ILE A 741 6.42 13.22 -11.80
CA ILE A 741 7.63 12.61 -12.34
C ILE A 741 7.23 11.47 -13.29
N GLY A 742 7.64 11.57 -14.55
CA GLY A 742 7.26 10.65 -15.62
C GLY A 742 6.18 11.24 -16.55
N PRO A 743 5.45 10.40 -17.31
CA PRO A 743 5.53 8.95 -17.34
C PRO A 743 6.85 8.42 -17.95
N PHE A 744 7.29 7.24 -17.52
CA PHE A 744 8.47 6.56 -18.05
C PHE A 744 8.13 5.13 -18.47
N LYS A 745 8.64 4.70 -19.64
CA LYS A 745 8.50 3.32 -20.11
C LYS A 745 9.06 2.34 -19.09
N SER A 746 8.37 1.24 -18.86
CA SER A 746 8.77 0.26 -17.84
C SER A 746 8.41 -1.17 -18.21
N GLY A 747 9.26 -2.12 -17.80
CA GLY A 747 8.93 -3.54 -17.85
C GLY A 747 8.06 -3.99 -16.69
N GLY A 748 7.83 -5.30 -16.57
CA GLY A 748 7.07 -5.90 -15.46
C GLY A 748 5.56 -5.75 -15.55
N THR A 749 4.85 -6.36 -14.61
CA THR A 749 3.39 -6.33 -14.40
C THR A 749 3.06 -6.47 -12.91
N GLY A 750 1.77 -6.56 -12.55
CA GLY A 750 1.33 -6.86 -11.18
C GLY A 750 1.76 -8.23 -10.63
N THR A 751 2.19 -9.17 -11.48
CA THR A 751 2.55 -10.54 -11.08
C THR A 751 4.01 -10.92 -11.28
N THR A 752 4.83 -10.01 -11.82
CA THR A 752 6.30 -10.17 -11.88
C THR A 752 6.96 -9.70 -10.58
N VAL A 753 8.20 -10.15 -10.31
CA VAL A 753 8.92 -9.77 -9.07
C VAL A 753 9.09 -8.25 -8.97
N ASN A 754 9.56 -7.62 -10.05
CA ASN A 754 9.50 -6.16 -10.21
C ASN A 754 8.05 -5.75 -10.50
N ASN A 755 7.24 -5.67 -9.45
CA ASN A 755 5.81 -5.45 -9.55
C ASN A 755 5.54 -4.02 -10.03
N LEU A 756 4.99 -3.88 -11.23
CA LEU A 756 4.55 -2.60 -11.78
C LEU A 756 3.13 -2.77 -12.29
N GLU A 757 2.19 -2.58 -11.38
CA GLU A 757 0.80 -2.92 -11.60
C GLU A 757 0.02 -1.80 -12.30
N TYR A 758 -0.89 -2.16 -13.22
CA TYR A 758 -1.81 -1.24 -13.93
C TYR A 758 -3.28 -1.60 -13.70
N SER A 759 -4.19 -0.64 -13.88
CA SER A 759 -5.64 -0.87 -13.74
C SER A 759 -6.23 -1.66 -14.91
N PHE A 760 -6.87 -2.82 -14.64
CA PHE A 760 -7.53 -3.61 -15.68
C PHE A 760 -8.69 -2.85 -16.34
N SER A 761 -9.52 -2.17 -15.56
CA SER A 761 -10.61 -1.35 -16.10
C SER A 761 -10.09 -0.19 -16.97
N SER A 762 -8.96 0.43 -16.59
CA SER A 762 -8.33 1.47 -17.41
C SER A 762 -7.78 0.89 -18.70
N ALA A 763 -7.02 -0.21 -18.62
CA ALA A 763 -6.44 -0.90 -19.77
C ALA A 763 -7.51 -1.34 -20.79
N LEU A 764 -8.63 -1.89 -20.32
CA LEU A 764 -9.77 -2.22 -21.19
C LEU A 764 -10.33 -0.99 -21.91
N LYS A 765 -10.42 0.16 -21.23
CA LYS A 765 -10.97 1.41 -21.78
C LYS A 765 -9.99 2.09 -22.75
N THR A 766 -8.74 2.26 -22.36
CA THR A 766 -7.75 3.09 -23.08
C THR A 766 -6.80 2.28 -23.97
N GLY A 767 -6.55 1.01 -23.66
CA GLY A 767 -5.48 0.20 -24.26
C GLY A 767 -4.08 0.56 -23.77
N GLU A 768 -4.00 1.38 -22.73
CA GLU A 768 -2.77 1.75 -22.05
C GLU A 768 -2.73 1.08 -20.68
N TYR A 769 -1.54 0.67 -20.29
CA TYR A 769 -1.24 -0.08 -19.07
C TYR A 769 -0.43 0.80 -18.13
N GLN A 770 -0.89 2.02 -17.87
CA GLN A 770 -0.17 2.93 -16.97
C GLN A 770 -0.17 2.40 -15.53
N SER A 771 1.00 2.40 -14.90
CA SER A 771 1.23 1.96 -13.54
C SER A 771 1.47 3.15 -12.59
N PHE A 772 0.75 3.12 -11.47
CA PHE A 772 0.88 4.05 -10.35
C PHE A 772 1.37 3.35 -9.08
N LEU A 773 1.76 2.08 -9.19
CA LEU A 773 2.15 1.23 -8.06
C LEU A 773 3.42 0.48 -8.43
N GLY A 774 4.37 0.44 -7.49
CA GLY A 774 5.61 -0.30 -7.67
C GLY A 774 6.49 -0.30 -6.45
N PRO A 775 7.75 -0.76 -6.57
CA PRO A 775 8.73 -0.74 -5.48
C PRO A 775 8.90 0.67 -4.91
N SER A 776 8.22 0.93 -3.79
CA SER A 776 8.17 2.23 -3.13
C SER A 776 9.48 2.59 -2.44
N MET A 777 10.31 1.59 -2.19
CA MET A 777 11.75 1.64 -1.96
C MET A 777 12.32 0.25 -2.30
N ARG A 778 13.63 0.12 -2.41
CA ARG A 778 14.31 -1.18 -2.34
C ARG A 778 15.44 -1.12 -1.32
N MET A 779 15.67 -2.21 -0.62
CA MET A 779 16.74 -2.40 0.37
C MET A 779 17.38 -3.77 0.17
N ILE A 780 18.72 -3.84 0.26
CA ILE A 780 19.50 -5.07 0.34
C ILE A 780 20.58 -4.88 1.41
N THR A 781 20.68 -5.84 2.33
CA THR A 781 21.65 -5.83 3.42
C THR A 781 22.39 -7.17 3.48
N ASP A 782 23.70 -7.17 3.30
CA ASP A 782 24.57 -8.32 3.59
C ASP A 782 25.14 -8.21 5.02
N LEU A 783 24.84 -9.21 5.85
CA LEU A 783 25.20 -9.23 7.27
C LEU A 783 26.72 -9.45 7.50
N SER A 784 27.51 -9.72 6.46
CA SER A 784 28.98 -9.67 6.51
C SER A 784 29.54 -8.26 6.55
N SER A 785 28.78 -7.28 6.05
CA SER A 785 29.17 -5.87 5.94
C SER A 785 28.03 -4.96 6.42
N ILE A 786 27.47 -5.25 7.60
CA ILE A 786 26.24 -4.61 8.13
C ILE A 786 26.29 -3.08 8.28
N GLU A 787 27.48 -2.48 8.24
CA GLU A 787 27.61 -1.02 8.22
C GLU A 787 27.32 -0.39 6.86
N ASP A 788 27.28 -1.20 5.79
CA ASP A 788 26.94 -0.81 4.44
C ASP A 788 25.68 -1.55 3.97
N TYR A 789 24.81 -0.87 3.23
CA TYR A 789 23.66 -1.50 2.57
C TYR A 789 23.36 -0.82 1.24
N TYR A 790 22.57 -1.50 0.41
CA TYR A 790 22.09 -0.94 -0.85
C TYR A 790 20.65 -0.49 -0.71
N SER A 791 20.35 0.69 -1.24
CA SER A 791 19.02 1.24 -1.21
C SER A 791 18.68 2.06 -2.45
N ILE A 792 17.39 2.29 -2.69
CA ILE A 792 16.92 3.26 -3.68
C ILE A 792 15.46 3.69 -3.39
N LEU A 793 15.15 4.96 -3.62
CA LEU A 793 13.78 5.50 -3.64
C LEU A 793 13.31 5.74 -5.08
N PRO A 794 12.00 5.61 -5.39
CA PRO A 794 11.45 5.86 -6.72
C PRO A 794 11.55 7.32 -7.17
N THR A 795 11.66 8.26 -6.23
CA THR A 795 11.76 9.70 -6.50
C THR A 795 13.08 10.27 -5.98
N GLY A 796 13.06 10.90 -4.81
CA GLY A 796 14.19 11.49 -4.13
C GLY A 796 13.84 11.70 -2.65
N GLN A 797 14.78 12.23 -1.87
CA GLN A 797 14.58 12.42 -0.43
C GLN A 797 13.66 13.60 -0.09
N SER A 798 13.62 14.64 -0.91
CA SER A 798 12.93 15.91 -0.60
C SER A 798 11.58 16.01 -1.30
N GLY A 799 10.60 16.64 -0.63
CA GLY A 799 9.31 17.02 -1.21
C GLY A 799 9.32 18.39 -1.90
N GLN A 800 10.42 19.13 -1.86
CA GLN A 800 10.50 20.47 -2.44
C GLN A 800 10.76 20.41 -3.95
N PRO A 801 9.87 20.92 -4.83
CA PRO A 801 9.94 20.70 -6.28
C PRO A 801 11.23 21.16 -6.98
N LEU A 802 11.87 22.22 -6.49
CA LEU A 802 13.14 22.70 -7.07
C LEU A 802 14.38 22.14 -6.37
N HIS A 803 14.22 21.37 -5.28
CA HIS A 803 15.36 20.81 -4.57
C HIS A 803 16.02 19.72 -5.40
N ARG A 804 17.35 19.67 -5.38
CA ARG A 804 18.12 18.69 -6.15
C ARG A 804 17.73 17.24 -5.86
N ASN A 805 17.32 16.95 -4.62
CA ASN A 805 16.91 15.61 -4.19
C ASN A 805 15.39 15.38 -4.30
N TYR A 806 14.69 16.05 -5.22
CA TYR A 806 13.26 15.83 -5.48
C TYR A 806 13.01 14.56 -6.32
N ASN A 807 13.83 14.36 -7.36
CA ASN A 807 13.69 13.27 -8.33
C ASN A 807 15.03 12.68 -8.79
N ASP A 808 16.11 12.94 -8.06
CA ASP A 808 17.49 12.53 -8.38
C ASP A 808 17.71 11.02 -8.43
N GLN A 809 16.90 10.25 -7.70
CA GLN A 809 17.00 8.79 -7.67
C GLN A 809 16.10 8.12 -8.72
N ALA A 810 15.14 8.84 -9.31
CA ALA A 810 14.13 8.24 -10.20
C ALA A 810 14.74 7.50 -11.40
N ARG A 811 15.81 8.03 -12.01
CA ARG A 811 16.49 7.36 -13.12
C ARG A 811 17.21 6.08 -12.70
N LEU A 812 17.89 6.10 -11.56
CA LEU A 812 18.54 4.92 -11.00
C LEU A 812 17.50 3.85 -10.67
N TRP A 813 16.40 4.24 -10.01
CA TRP A 813 15.31 3.33 -9.66
C TRP A 813 14.67 2.65 -10.88
N LEU A 814 14.43 3.39 -11.98
CA LEU A 814 13.89 2.85 -13.23
C LEU A 814 14.85 1.83 -13.89
N ASN A 815 16.15 2.09 -13.80
CA ASN A 815 17.16 1.21 -14.35
C ASN A 815 17.41 -0.03 -13.46
N GLY A 816 16.89 -0.05 -12.24
CA GLY A 816 17.19 -1.06 -11.23
C GLY A 816 18.59 -0.89 -10.63
N ASP A 817 19.11 0.34 -10.64
CA ASP A 817 20.36 0.70 -9.99
C ASP A 817 20.12 1.06 -8.52
N TYR A 818 21.17 0.92 -7.71
CA TYR A 818 21.13 1.16 -6.26
C TYR A 818 22.24 2.14 -5.87
N LYS A 819 21.99 2.92 -4.84
CA LYS A 819 23.07 3.60 -4.11
C LYS A 819 23.55 2.67 -2.98
N LYS A 820 24.86 2.71 -2.73
CA LYS A 820 25.45 2.12 -1.53
C LYS A 820 25.46 3.19 -0.44
N VAL A 821 24.92 2.87 0.73
CA VAL A 821 24.85 3.77 1.89
C VAL A 821 25.70 3.19 3.00
N SER A 822 26.63 3.99 3.52
CA SER A 822 27.44 3.62 4.68
C SER A 822 26.91 4.28 5.95
N THR A 823 26.92 3.54 7.04
CA THR A 823 26.52 3.96 8.39
C THR A 823 27.72 4.09 9.33
N ASN A 824 28.93 3.76 8.85
CA ASN A 824 30.16 3.90 9.63
C ASN A 824 30.46 5.38 9.91
N TYR A 825 30.37 5.78 11.18
CA TYR A 825 30.55 7.17 11.58
C TYR A 825 31.95 7.72 11.30
N GLU A 826 32.99 6.94 11.58
CA GLU A 826 34.37 7.37 11.38
C GLU A 826 34.64 7.65 9.90
N PHE A 827 34.12 6.80 9.02
CA PHE A 827 34.14 7.01 7.58
C PHE A 827 33.37 8.29 7.18
N LEU A 828 32.11 8.43 7.61
CA LEU A 828 31.25 9.57 7.27
C LEU A 828 31.84 10.93 7.68
N LYS A 829 32.63 10.99 8.77
CA LYS A 829 33.35 12.20 9.19
C LYS A 829 34.46 12.62 8.23
N THR A 830 35.08 11.66 7.56
CA THR A 830 36.19 11.91 6.63
C THR A 830 35.71 12.26 5.23
N GLU A 831 34.47 11.87 4.91
CA GLU A 831 33.82 12.21 3.66
C GLU A 831 33.52 13.70 3.55
N LYS A 832 33.57 14.25 2.33
CA LYS A 832 33.25 15.66 2.05
C LYS A 832 31.74 15.90 1.98
N LEU A 833 31.01 15.45 3.00
CA LEU A 833 29.57 15.60 3.11
C LEU A 833 29.18 17.01 3.56
N LYS A 834 27.96 17.43 3.23
CA LYS A 834 27.40 18.66 3.81
C LYS A 834 27.13 18.42 5.29
N LEU A 835 27.63 19.30 6.16
CA LEU A 835 27.47 19.21 7.60
C LEU A 835 26.55 20.32 8.12
N LEU A 836 25.38 19.93 8.60
CA LEU A 836 24.47 20.78 9.37
C LEU A 836 24.63 20.45 10.87
N ILE A 837 24.73 21.47 11.69
CA ILE A 837 24.89 21.34 13.14
C ILE A 837 23.69 21.99 13.82
N LEU A 838 22.98 21.23 14.66
CA LEU A 838 22.01 21.80 15.58
C LEU A 838 22.71 21.99 16.94
N GLU A 839 22.77 23.23 17.40
CA GLU A 839 23.36 23.58 18.70
C GLU A 839 22.29 24.08 19.66
N PRO A 840 22.38 23.76 20.96
CA PRO A 840 21.50 24.37 21.96
C PRO A 840 21.54 25.90 21.86
N ALA A 841 20.36 26.51 21.82
CA ALA A 841 20.18 27.95 22.00
C ALA A 841 20.20 28.27 23.51
N GLU A 842 20.90 29.33 23.89
CA GLU A 842 20.94 29.86 25.27
C GLU A 842 19.56 30.31 25.79
#